data_AF-A0AAF1KM26-F1
#
_entry.id   AF-A0AAF1KM26-F1
#
_cell.length_a   1.000
_cell.length_b   1.000
_cell.length_c   1.000
_cell.angle_alpha   90.00
_cell.angle_beta   90.00
_cell.angle_gamma   90.00
#
_symmetry.space_group_name_H-M   'P 1'
#
loop_
_entity.id
_entity.type
_entity.pdbx_description
1 polymer ?
#
loop_
_entity_poly.entity_id
_entity_poly.type
_entity_poly.pdbx_seq_one_letter_code
_entity_poly.pdbx_strand_id
1 'polypeptide(L)'
;MTTPPGDPERRAQAWALMREGRHRAALALAQSAPLPTSTLAALAGLMVIHGGLEEAIALLRPVIADAPGPGLVAPFIEAGLTVFRRSINDGADLALLAALAEAAIACPAALQPGHRRELIRLLESHALGHRIPRLAASCPPAERAALFDAPPEAGALTARGLALAAGGRFGRARAAFEAALAVAPQDVAAGLNAGFAALADGDVGAAREAFAAIAPADEAMMAQVAWPRAGTTPWPWAPMPPAMRAGFEALLPAGAEWPRIGLVTPSLNQGDTLEATIRSVARQDYPNLHYVVLDAGSSDASRAVIARHAASIDIAVLEPDRGQVDALNKGFARTEGTLLGWLNADDMLAPGALFALALASLGDPGADIIHGACLVARDGGLVGLQVPLADGRGFDAAGLADIHGRWLRGAYFLQPETLFTRRLLDRVGGLDPGLHFTPDYALWLRAATLGARVAGTAWPSAIYRLHPAQKTAARRAMLAEQVAVRDRLAPLSLPDPAPALLAALASAPLRLLLMPHPAEPHAIADEAAAEAVAALAADGIALRVDAEAQSARDADLVLRMTRAHDGPAWVQAIRDAGFIGPVIAWLVEDWRDPIAHAEIAAAADLLLPSTAAAAPFLTNPHAAVLPALALPIMGVGPREAARRLATAGRRMGHIAPDAWLDDASRFGARLAARAALIGAEDPPGSVYEALLAGQVPVVAESLETGLPATVEASLPVVRHAGDATRALALAEAGFEAAGAARRHGYAAQHHTLAPRLRNLVARLRAMAGG
;
A
#
# COMPACT_ATOMS: atom_id res chain seq x y z
N MET A 1 52.72 23.26 -16.62
CA MET A 1 53.23 22.55 -17.81
C MET A 1 53.33 23.55 -18.95
N THR A 2 54.51 23.65 -19.55
CA THR A 2 54.89 24.58 -20.63
C THR A 2 53.96 24.44 -21.84
N THR A 3 53.16 25.46 -22.13
CA THR A 3 52.47 25.59 -23.44
C THR A 3 53.53 25.66 -24.54
N PRO A 4 53.43 24.86 -25.62
CA PRO A 4 54.23 25.13 -26.81
C PRO A 4 53.84 26.52 -27.33
N PRO A 5 54.79 27.36 -27.75
CA PRO A 5 54.45 28.60 -28.43
C PRO A 5 53.76 28.21 -29.74
N GLY A 6 52.43 28.28 -29.73
CA GLY A 6 51.62 28.09 -30.92
C GLY A 6 52.06 29.12 -31.96
N ASP A 7 52.60 28.61 -33.06
CA ASP A 7 53.15 29.36 -34.19
C ASP A 7 52.21 30.51 -34.62
N PRO A 8 52.54 31.78 -34.30
CA PRO A 8 51.71 32.94 -34.63
C PRO A 8 51.50 33.08 -36.14
N GLU A 9 52.46 32.60 -36.92
CA GLU A 9 52.44 32.62 -38.38
C GLU A 9 51.42 31.63 -38.92
N ARG A 10 51.36 30.41 -38.37
CA ARG A 10 50.29 29.46 -38.70
C ARG A 10 48.92 29.95 -38.32
N ARG A 11 48.77 30.62 -37.16
CA ARG A 11 47.49 31.25 -36.80
C ARG A 11 47.11 32.29 -37.85
N ALA A 12 48.02 33.17 -38.24
CA ALA A 12 47.78 34.17 -39.27
C ALA A 12 47.44 33.53 -40.64
N GLN A 13 48.10 32.43 -41.01
CA GLN A 13 47.85 31.68 -42.24
C GLN A 13 46.49 30.99 -42.23
N ALA A 14 46.12 30.33 -41.13
CA ALA A 14 44.78 29.75 -40.98
C ALA A 14 43.72 30.84 -41.11
N TRP A 15 43.92 32.00 -40.47
CA TRP A 15 43.03 33.16 -40.58
C TRP A 15 42.98 33.76 -41.99
N ALA A 16 44.07 33.74 -42.74
CA ALA A 16 44.10 34.17 -44.14
C ALA A 16 43.31 33.21 -45.03
N LEU A 17 43.57 31.90 -44.92
CA LEU A 17 42.82 30.85 -45.62
C LEU A 17 41.32 30.91 -45.32
N MET A 18 40.97 31.25 -44.07
CA MET A 18 39.59 31.47 -43.66
C MET A 18 38.94 32.66 -44.38
N ARG A 19 39.62 33.80 -44.45
CA ARG A 19 39.13 35.00 -45.16
C ARG A 19 38.99 34.77 -46.67
N GLU A 20 39.75 33.84 -47.23
CA GLU A 20 39.68 33.42 -48.64
C GLU A 20 38.61 32.34 -48.91
N GLY A 21 37.86 31.89 -47.90
CA GLY A 21 36.85 30.82 -48.05
C GLY A 21 37.45 29.41 -48.21
N ARG A 22 38.74 29.22 -47.91
CA ARG A 22 39.46 27.95 -48.10
C ARG A 22 39.42 27.08 -46.83
N HIS A 23 38.20 26.72 -46.39
CA HIS A 23 37.97 26.12 -45.08
C HIS A 23 38.68 24.77 -44.86
N ARG A 24 38.70 23.88 -45.87
CA ARG A 24 39.42 22.60 -45.78
C ARG A 24 40.92 22.76 -45.61
N ALA A 25 41.51 23.77 -46.26
CA ALA A 25 42.93 24.07 -46.11
C ALA A 25 43.23 24.66 -44.72
N ALA A 26 42.34 25.52 -44.21
CA ALA A 26 42.44 26.05 -42.85
C ALA A 26 42.27 24.95 -41.79
N LEU A 27 41.33 24.02 -41.99
CA LEU A 27 41.10 22.85 -41.13
C LEU A 27 42.34 21.95 -41.09
N ALA A 28 42.87 21.56 -42.25
CA ALA A 28 44.06 20.72 -42.35
C ALA A 28 45.27 21.38 -41.67
N LEU A 29 45.44 22.70 -41.86
CA LEU A 29 46.49 23.48 -41.20
C LEU A 29 46.28 23.50 -39.68
N ALA A 30 45.05 23.68 -39.21
CA ALA A 30 44.72 23.71 -37.79
C ALA A 30 44.88 22.34 -37.10
N GLN A 31 44.72 21.23 -37.83
CA GLN A 31 44.89 19.87 -37.32
C GLN A 31 46.35 19.37 -37.40
N SER A 32 47.22 20.03 -38.16
CA SER A 32 48.61 19.60 -38.36
C SER A 32 49.52 19.73 -37.13
N ALA A 33 49.10 20.47 -36.11
CA ALA A 33 49.82 20.64 -34.84
C ALA A 33 48.86 21.13 -33.72
N PRO A 34 49.21 20.95 -32.42
CA PRO A 34 48.37 21.38 -31.32
C PRO A 34 48.21 22.92 -31.30
N LEU A 35 46.99 23.41 -31.52
CA LEU A 35 46.63 24.81 -31.33
C LEU A 35 45.94 25.01 -29.97
N PRO A 36 46.05 26.21 -29.35
CA PRO A 36 45.26 26.53 -28.16
C PRO A 36 43.76 26.43 -28.45
N THR A 37 42.98 25.89 -27.51
CA THR A 37 41.52 25.74 -27.63
C THR A 37 40.80 27.05 -27.98
N SER A 38 41.26 28.18 -27.44
CA SER A 38 40.73 29.52 -27.79
C SER A 38 40.92 29.89 -29.25
N THR A 39 41.99 29.38 -29.89
CA THR A 39 42.27 29.58 -31.31
C THR A 39 41.40 28.67 -32.17
N LEU A 40 41.25 27.42 -31.76
CA LEU A 40 40.38 26.44 -32.44
C LEU A 40 38.91 26.91 -32.40
N ALA A 41 38.47 27.44 -31.25
CA ALA A 41 37.16 28.07 -31.07
C ALA A 41 36.94 29.27 -32.00
N ALA A 42 37.91 30.20 -32.06
CA ALA A 42 37.83 31.35 -32.96
C ALA A 42 37.82 30.95 -34.45
N LEU A 43 38.63 29.95 -34.82
CA LEU A 43 38.67 29.40 -36.18
C LEU A 43 37.35 28.73 -36.55
N ALA A 44 36.78 27.91 -35.65
CA ALA A 44 35.47 27.29 -35.87
C ALA A 44 34.37 28.35 -36.05
N GLY A 45 34.36 29.40 -35.23
CA GLY A 45 33.43 30.52 -35.37
C GLY A 45 33.55 31.23 -36.73
N LEU A 46 34.78 31.48 -37.20
CA LEU A 46 35.03 32.04 -38.52
C LEU A 46 34.62 31.10 -39.65
N MET A 47 34.89 29.79 -39.51
CA MET A 47 34.45 28.76 -40.47
C MET A 47 32.95 28.80 -40.65
N VAL A 48 32.24 28.87 -39.54
CA VAL A 48 30.80 29.03 -39.53
C VAL A 48 30.37 30.35 -40.21
N ILE A 49 31.03 31.49 -39.92
CA ILE A 49 30.75 32.79 -40.56
C ILE A 49 30.86 32.72 -42.08
N HIS A 50 31.86 32.02 -42.61
CA HIS A 50 32.13 31.95 -44.05
C HIS A 50 31.45 30.74 -44.76
N GLY A 51 30.64 29.94 -44.06
CA GLY A 51 29.86 28.85 -44.66
C GLY A 51 30.50 27.46 -44.59
N GLY A 52 31.59 27.27 -43.84
CA GLY A 52 32.25 25.98 -43.59
C GLY A 52 31.78 25.33 -42.30
N LEU A 53 30.50 24.98 -42.22
CA LEU A 53 29.94 24.38 -41.00
C LEU A 53 30.53 22.99 -40.71
N GLU A 54 30.65 22.14 -41.73
CA GLU A 54 31.20 20.78 -41.58
C GLU A 54 32.65 20.83 -41.09
N GLU A 55 33.46 21.75 -41.64
CA GLU A 55 34.85 21.93 -41.20
C GLU A 55 34.94 22.46 -39.77
N ALA A 56 34.03 23.35 -39.37
CA ALA A 56 33.96 23.85 -38.00
C ALA A 56 33.62 22.72 -37.01
N ILE A 57 32.65 21.87 -37.35
CA ILE A 57 32.27 20.68 -36.58
C ILE A 57 33.46 19.72 -36.48
N ALA A 58 34.11 19.42 -37.60
CA ALA A 58 35.27 18.54 -37.65
C ALA A 58 36.47 19.09 -36.86
N LEU A 59 36.62 20.41 -36.79
CA LEU A 59 37.65 21.06 -35.98
C LEU A 59 37.38 20.94 -34.48
N LEU A 60 36.13 21.10 -34.06
CA LEU A 60 35.75 21.06 -32.65
C LEU A 60 35.69 19.62 -32.12
N ARG A 61 35.24 18.65 -32.92
CA ARG A 61 34.98 17.27 -32.47
C ARG A 61 36.12 16.61 -31.68
N PRO A 62 37.40 16.65 -32.12
CA PRO A 62 38.52 16.06 -31.38
C PRO A 62 38.85 16.83 -30.10
N VAL A 63 38.69 18.16 -30.13
CA VAL A 63 38.95 19.05 -29.00
C VAL A 63 37.96 18.79 -27.87
N ILE A 64 36.73 18.40 -28.20
CA ILE A 64 35.72 18.04 -27.20
C ILE A 64 36.09 16.76 -26.44
N ALA A 65 36.70 15.78 -27.11
CA ALA A 65 37.06 14.50 -26.49
C ALA A 65 38.21 14.62 -25.47
N ASP A 66 39.11 15.60 -25.65
CA ASP A 66 40.40 15.71 -24.94
C ASP A 66 40.47 16.88 -23.92
N ALA A 67 39.34 17.47 -23.51
CA ALA A 67 39.25 18.75 -22.79
C ALA A 67 40.33 18.99 -21.69
N PRO A 68 41.26 19.98 -21.81
CA PRO A 68 42.56 19.94 -21.11
C PRO A 68 42.65 20.79 -19.82
N GLY A 69 41.53 21.28 -19.28
CA GLY A 69 41.50 21.96 -17.97
C GLY A 69 40.62 23.21 -17.88
N PRO A 70 40.41 23.76 -16.67
CA PRO A 70 39.33 24.72 -16.38
C PRO A 70 39.36 26.03 -17.18
N GLY A 71 40.53 26.53 -17.53
CA GLY A 71 40.70 27.81 -18.23
C GLY A 71 40.29 27.79 -19.71
N LEU A 72 40.05 26.62 -20.30
CA LEU A 72 39.79 26.45 -21.74
C LEU A 72 38.34 26.05 -22.05
N VAL A 73 37.52 25.78 -21.03
CA VAL A 73 36.16 25.26 -21.19
C VAL A 73 35.16 26.36 -21.59
N ALA A 74 35.28 27.58 -21.04
CA ALA A 74 34.32 28.66 -21.32
C ALA A 74 34.30 29.09 -22.80
N PRO A 75 35.45 29.41 -23.45
CA PRO A 75 35.46 29.83 -24.86
C PRO A 75 35.02 28.71 -25.80
N PHE A 76 35.28 27.47 -25.38
CA PHE A 76 34.90 26.27 -26.11
C PHE A 76 33.39 26.07 -26.15
N ILE A 77 32.69 26.24 -25.01
CA ILE A 77 31.23 26.15 -24.96
C ILE A 77 30.58 27.26 -25.79
N GLU A 78 31.09 28.49 -25.70
CA GLU A 78 30.56 29.64 -26.45
C GLU A 78 30.66 29.43 -27.97
N ALA A 79 31.84 28.98 -28.43
CA ALA A 79 32.03 28.66 -29.84
C ALA A 79 31.20 27.46 -30.28
N GLY A 80 31.19 26.38 -29.50
CA GLY A 80 30.42 25.19 -29.81
C GLY A 80 28.91 25.45 -29.88
N LEU A 81 28.36 26.27 -28.99
CA LEU A 81 26.97 26.73 -29.07
C LEU A 81 26.71 27.52 -30.35
N THR A 82 27.64 28.39 -30.74
CA THR A 82 27.55 29.16 -31.99
C THR A 82 27.54 28.25 -33.21
N VAL A 83 28.42 27.24 -33.24
CA VAL A 83 28.46 26.22 -34.30
C VAL A 83 27.17 25.42 -34.33
N PHE A 84 26.71 24.95 -33.16
CA PHE A 84 25.49 24.16 -33.06
C PHE A 84 24.27 24.92 -33.60
N ARG A 85 24.09 26.20 -33.23
CA ARG A 85 22.99 27.04 -33.73
C ARG A 85 22.91 27.06 -35.25
N ARG A 86 24.06 27.13 -35.93
CA ARG A 86 24.10 27.14 -37.39
C ARG A 86 23.85 25.76 -37.98
N SER A 87 24.20 24.69 -37.26
CA SER A 87 23.91 23.31 -37.67
C SER A 87 22.44 22.90 -37.55
N ILE A 88 21.59 23.63 -36.83
CA ILE A 88 20.18 23.26 -36.64
C ILE A 88 19.46 23.12 -38.00
N ASN A 89 19.75 23.99 -38.95
CA ASN A 89 19.12 23.95 -40.28
C ASN A 89 19.66 22.80 -41.15
N ASP A 90 20.81 22.24 -40.81
CA ASP A 90 21.54 21.22 -41.57
C ASP A 90 21.49 19.84 -40.89
N GLY A 91 20.53 19.62 -39.97
CA GLY A 91 20.32 18.33 -39.32
C GLY A 91 21.03 18.14 -37.97
N ALA A 92 21.24 19.23 -37.23
CA ALA A 92 21.67 19.30 -35.82
C ALA A 92 22.69 18.23 -35.37
N ASP A 93 23.96 18.62 -35.17
CA ASP A 93 24.98 17.67 -34.70
C ASP A 93 24.77 17.32 -33.21
N LEU A 94 24.02 16.24 -32.96
CA LEU A 94 23.71 15.75 -31.61
C LEU A 94 24.96 15.30 -30.84
N ALA A 95 26.01 14.85 -31.54
CA ALA A 95 27.26 14.47 -30.90
C ALA A 95 27.99 15.72 -30.38
N LEU A 96 28.02 16.80 -31.16
CA LEU A 96 28.53 18.10 -30.70
C LEU A 96 27.76 18.60 -29.47
N LEU A 97 26.42 18.56 -29.51
CA LEU A 97 25.59 19.01 -28.37
C LEU A 97 25.81 18.16 -27.11
N ALA A 98 25.83 16.83 -27.24
CA ALA A 98 26.10 15.92 -26.14
C ALA A 98 27.45 16.20 -25.48
N ALA A 99 28.45 16.50 -26.31
CA ALA A 99 29.81 16.67 -25.87
C ALA A 99 30.07 18.08 -25.28
N LEU A 100 29.35 19.12 -25.76
CA LEU A 100 29.27 20.42 -25.08
C LEU A 100 28.66 20.29 -23.68
N ALA A 101 27.66 19.42 -23.51
CA ALA A 101 27.07 19.16 -22.21
C ALA A 101 28.06 18.47 -21.25
N GLU A 102 28.86 17.49 -21.70
CA GLU A 102 29.89 16.85 -20.85
C GLU A 102 30.99 17.85 -20.45
N ALA A 103 31.45 18.69 -21.37
CA ALA A 103 32.42 19.73 -21.04
C ALA A 103 31.87 20.72 -19.99
N ALA A 104 30.59 21.07 -20.11
CA ALA A 104 29.91 21.92 -19.16
C ALA A 104 29.78 21.29 -17.77
N ILE A 105 29.48 19.99 -17.71
CA ILE A 105 29.41 19.21 -16.47
C ILE A 105 30.79 19.13 -15.80
N ALA A 106 31.86 18.92 -16.57
CA ALA A 106 33.21 18.76 -16.05
C ALA A 106 33.81 20.07 -15.49
N CYS A 107 33.38 21.23 -16.00
CA CYS A 107 33.88 22.53 -15.54
C CYS A 107 32.75 23.57 -15.34
N PRO A 108 31.94 23.44 -14.28
CA PRO A 108 30.78 24.29 -14.06
C PRO A 108 31.13 25.76 -13.82
N ALA A 109 32.29 26.05 -13.25
CA ALA A 109 32.76 27.42 -13.01
C ALA A 109 33.01 28.21 -14.31
N ALA A 110 33.18 27.51 -15.44
CA ALA A 110 33.44 28.11 -16.74
C ALA A 110 32.16 28.53 -17.49
N LEU A 111 30.96 28.11 -17.06
CA LEU A 111 29.72 28.50 -17.72
C LEU A 111 29.13 29.79 -17.15
N GLN A 112 28.82 30.72 -18.06
CA GLN A 112 27.92 31.83 -17.75
C GLN A 112 26.46 31.32 -17.62
N PRO A 113 25.61 31.93 -16.77
CA PRO A 113 24.22 31.52 -16.59
C PRO A 113 23.41 31.46 -17.90
N GLY A 114 23.68 32.37 -18.84
CA GLY A 114 23.05 32.37 -20.17
C GLY A 114 23.37 31.14 -21.00
N HIS A 115 24.64 30.71 -21.03
CA HIS A 115 25.07 29.50 -21.74
C HIS A 115 24.47 28.23 -21.11
N ARG A 116 24.31 28.18 -19.78
CA ARG A 116 23.64 27.06 -19.11
C ARG A 116 22.19 26.92 -19.58
N ARG A 117 21.43 28.01 -19.51
CA ARG A 117 20.01 28.03 -19.91
C ARG A 117 19.83 27.63 -21.36
N GLU A 118 20.74 28.07 -22.21
CA GLU A 118 20.73 27.72 -23.62
C GLU A 118 21.05 26.24 -23.85
N LEU A 119 22.12 25.71 -23.24
CA LEU A 119 22.46 24.28 -23.35
C LEU A 119 21.30 23.39 -22.89
N ILE A 120 20.68 23.72 -21.76
CA ILE A 120 19.49 23.01 -21.28
C ILE A 120 18.38 23.04 -22.33
N ARG A 121 18.05 24.22 -22.88
CA ARG A 121 17.03 24.35 -23.93
C ARG A 121 17.35 23.49 -25.16
N LEU A 122 18.62 23.46 -25.59
CA LEU A 122 19.03 22.69 -26.76
C LEU A 122 18.97 21.18 -26.51
N LEU A 123 19.38 20.72 -25.32
CA LEU A 123 19.29 19.31 -24.91
C LEU A 123 17.83 18.82 -24.91
N GLU A 124 16.89 19.66 -24.46
CA GLU A 124 15.45 19.36 -24.51
C GLU A 124 14.93 19.18 -25.94
N SER A 125 15.25 20.13 -26.82
CA SER A 125 14.74 20.13 -28.20
C SER A 125 15.25 18.96 -29.05
N HIS A 126 16.26 18.22 -28.58
CA HIS A 126 16.96 17.21 -29.37
C HIS A 126 17.09 15.84 -28.66
N ALA A 127 16.15 15.49 -27.78
CA ALA A 127 16.10 14.17 -27.11
C ALA A 127 17.36 13.80 -26.29
N LEU A 128 18.08 14.81 -25.76
CA LEU A 128 19.24 14.64 -24.89
C LEU A 128 18.92 15.12 -23.45
N GLY A 129 17.64 15.05 -23.06
CA GLY A 129 17.13 15.48 -21.76
C GLY A 129 17.84 14.84 -20.57
N HIS A 130 18.25 13.58 -20.69
CA HIS A 130 18.90 12.79 -19.64
C HIS A 130 20.22 13.39 -19.13
N ARG A 131 20.81 14.34 -19.86
CA ARG A 131 22.05 15.04 -19.49
C ARG A 131 21.81 16.28 -18.62
N ILE A 132 20.59 16.83 -18.65
CA ILE A 132 20.22 18.05 -17.93
C ILE A 132 20.41 17.91 -16.40
N PRO A 133 20.06 16.79 -15.76
CA PRO A 133 20.24 16.62 -14.31
C PRO A 133 21.71 16.68 -13.88
N ARG A 134 22.61 15.98 -14.60
CA ARG A 134 24.06 16.06 -14.35
C ARG A 134 24.59 17.49 -14.54
N LEU A 135 24.12 18.19 -15.57
CA LEU A 135 24.47 19.58 -15.81
C LEU A 135 23.97 20.50 -14.69
N ALA A 136 22.72 20.32 -14.24
CA ALA A 136 22.14 21.09 -13.14
C ALA A 136 22.89 20.80 -11.82
N ALA A 137 23.22 19.54 -11.52
CA ALA A 137 23.96 19.14 -10.32
C ALA A 137 25.35 19.77 -10.24
N SER A 138 25.99 20.02 -11.39
CA SER A 138 27.27 20.74 -11.45
C SER A 138 27.17 22.21 -11.04
N CYS A 139 25.96 22.79 -10.98
CA CYS A 139 25.76 24.20 -10.69
C CYS A 139 25.68 24.52 -9.19
N PRO A 140 26.14 25.72 -8.77
CA PRO A 140 25.94 26.19 -7.39
C PRO A 140 24.45 26.17 -7.00
N PRO A 141 24.10 25.91 -5.72
CA PRO A 141 22.70 25.79 -5.28
C PRO A 141 21.80 26.98 -5.65
N ALA A 142 22.31 28.21 -5.50
CA ALA A 142 21.55 29.43 -5.82
C ALA A 142 21.25 29.56 -7.33
N GLU A 143 22.14 29.05 -8.18
CA GLU A 143 21.94 29.06 -9.64
C GLU A 143 21.02 27.93 -10.10
N ARG A 144 20.99 26.79 -9.40
CA ARG A 144 20.09 25.67 -9.72
C ARG A 144 18.62 26.09 -9.74
N ALA A 145 18.16 26.85 -8.76
CA ALA A 145 16.79 27.35 -8.73
C ALA A 145 16.49 28.33 -9.88
N ALA A 146 17.45 29.20 -10.19
CA ALA A 146 17.35 30.17 -11.30
C ALA A 146 17.41 29.53 -12.70
N LEU A 147 17.76 28.24 -12.83
CA LEU A 147 17.69 27.48 -14.09
C LEU A 147 16.25 27.03 -14.41
N PHE A 148 15.40 26.93 -13.40
CA PHE A 148 14.02 26.45 -13.56
C PHE A 148 12.98 27.57 -13.51
N ASP A 149 13.41 28.83 -13.37
CA ASP A 149 12.53 29.99 -13.16
C ASP A 149 11.63 29.79 -11.93
N ALA A 150 12.19 29.23 -10.86
CA ALA A 150 11.49 28.93 -9.61
C ALA A 150 12.27 29.46 -8.39
N PRO A 151 11.58 29.87 -7.31
CA PRO A 151 12.20 30.11 -6.01
C PRO A 151 13.02 28.88 -5.53
N PRO A 152 14.09 29.06 -4.74
CA PRO A 152 14.90 27.98 -4.19
C PRO A 152 14.21 27.25 -3.02
N GLU A 153 12.89 27.11 -3.08
CA GLU A 153 12.06 26.42 -2.10
C GLU A 153 11.65 25.06 -2.69
N ALA A 154 11.73 24.00 -1.89
CA ALA A 154 11.46 22.63 -2.36
C ALA A 154 10.09 22.51 -3.05
N GLY A 155 9.03 23.03 -2.43
CA GLY A 155 7.68 22.98 -3.01
C GLY A 155 7.55 23.72 -4.35
N ALA A 156 8.23 24.87 -4.51
CA ALA A 156 8.20 25.61 -5.78
C ALA A 156 8.95 24.88 -6.90
N LEU A 157 10.06 24.23 -6.56
CA LEU A 157 10.83 23.38 -7.48
C LEU A 157 10.04 22.12 -7.87
N THR A 158 9.37 21.47 -6.92
CA THR A 158 8.49 20.32 -7.17
C THR A 158 7.32 20.71 -8.09
N ALA A 159 6.61 21.82 -7.81
CA ALA A 159 5.54 22.32 -8.66
C ALA A 159 6.02 22.64 -10.10
N ARG A 160 7.23 23.19 -10.22
CA ARG A 160 7.86 23.44 -11.52
C ARG A 160 8.20 22.15 -12.26
N GLY A 161 8.73 21.15 -11.56
CA GLY A 161 8.99 19.82 -12.11
C GLY A 161 7.73 19.18 -12.66
N LEU A 162 6.61 19.25 -11.93
CA LEU A 162 5.31 18.76 -12.37
C LEU A 162 4.83 19.44 -13.66
N ALA A 163 4.93 20.76 -13.75
CA ALA A 163 4.56 21.51 -14.95
C ALA A 163 5.45 21.17 -16.17
N LEU A 164 6.73 20.86 -15.93
CA LEU A 164 7.65 20.40 -16.97
C LEU A 164 7.30 19.00 -17.46
N ALA A 165 7.02 18.07 -16.53
CA ALA A 165 6.63 16.69 -16.83
C ALA A 165 5.30 16.63 -17.63
N ALA A 166 4.30 17.43 -17.24
CA ALA A 166 3.05 17.55 -17.99
C ALA A 166 3.24 18.02 -19.44
N GLY A 167 4.28 18.82 -19.70
CA GLY A 167 4.69 19.24 -21.04
C GLY A 167 5.64 18.27 -21.76
N GLY A 168 5.89 17.07 -21.23
CA GLY A 168 6.79 16.07 -21.81
C GLY A 168 8.29 16.37 -21.66
N ARG A 169 8.67 17.34 -20.82
CA ARG A 169 10.08 17.77 -20.61
C ARG A 169 10.71 17.03 -19.43
N PHE A 170 10.79 15.71 -19.54
CA PHE A 170 11.14 14.83 -18.41
C PHE A 170 12.55 15.05 -17.84
N GLY A 171 13.56 15.31 -18.68
CA GLY A 171 14.91 15.63 -18.20
C GLY A 171 14.99 16.90 -17.32
N ARG A 172 14.25 17.97 -17.68
CA ARG A 172 14.14 19.16 -16.82
C ARG A 172 13.25 18.93 -15.60
N ALA A 173 12.18 18.16 -15.76
CA ALA A 173 11.34 17.81 -14.63
C ALA A 173 12.16 17.09 -13.56
N ARG A 174 12.93 16.06 -13.95
CA ARG A 174 13.85 15.34 -13.08
C ARG A 174 14.84 16.28 -12.39
N ALA A 175 15.49 17.15 -13.15
CA ALA A 175 16.46 18.09 -12.58
C ALA A 175 15.83 19.08 -11.58
N ALA A 176 14.57 19.49 -11.79
CA ALA A 176 13.82 20.30 -10.83
C ALA A 176 13.48 19.52 -9.55
N PHE A 177 13.08 18.24 -9.67
CA PHE A 177 12.84 17.38 -8.52
C PHE A 177 14.12 17.07 -7.73
N GLU A 178 15.24 16.78 -8.41
CA GLU A 178 16.55 16.62 -7.76
C GLU A 178 17.00 17.91 -7.06
N ALA A 179 16.70 19.08 -7.63
CA ALA A 179 16.95 20.36 -6.97
C ALA A 179 16.06 20.53 -5.73
N ALA A 180 14.80 20.09 -5.76
CA ALA A 180 13.92 20.08 -4.60
C ALA A 180 14.48 19.15 -3.50
N LEU A 181 14.93 17.95 -3.85
CA LEU A 181 15.56 16.99 -2.94
C LEU A 181 16.87 17.51 -2.34
N ALA A 182 17.63 18.33 -3.07
CA ALA A 182 18.82 18.98 -2.53
C ALA A 182 18.50 20.02 -1.44
N VAL A 183 17.27 20.57 -1.43
CA VAL A 183 16.77 21.51 -0.41
C VAL A 183 16.07 20.74 0.72
N ALA A 184 15.27 19.73 0.39
CA ALA A 184 14.51 18.89 1.31
C ALA A 184 14.67 17.40 0.94
N PRO A 185 15.72 16.71 1.42
CA PRO A 185 16.00 15.32 1.06
C PRO A 185 14.88 14.33 1.42
N GLN A 186 14.02 14.69 2.36
CA GLN A 186 12.87 13.91 2.82
C GLN A 186 11.60 14.10 1.98
N ASP A 187 11.63 14.91 0.92
CA ASP A 187 10.47 15.13 0.03
C ASP A 187 10.20 13.89 -0.82
N VAL A 188 9.33 13.01 -0.31
CA VAL A 188 8.93 11.76 -0.99
C VAL A 188 8.30 12.03 -2.35
N ALA A 189 7.53 13.11 -2.49
CA ALA A 189 6.88 13.45 -3.75
C ALA A 189 7.92 13.82 -4.83
N ALA A 190 8.90 14.64 -4.47
CA ALA A 190 10.02 14.95 -5.36
C ALA A 190 10.81 13.68 -5.73
N GLY A 191 11.08 12.79 -4.77
CA GLY A 191 11.74 11.50 -5.00
C GLY A 191 11.02 10.62 -6.03
N LEU A 192 9.73 10.37 -5.80
CA LEU A 192 8.90 9.57 -6.71
C LEU A 192 8.83 10.19 -8.10
N ASN A 193 8.55 11.50 -8.17
CA ASN A 193 8.45 12.20 -9.45
C ASN A 193 9.80 12.26 -10.20
N ALA A 194 10.93 12.35 -9.50
CA ALA A 194 12.26 12.23 -10.09
C ALA A 194 12.46 10.85 -10.73
N GLY A 195 12.06 9.79 -10.04
CA GLY A 195 12.13 8.41 -10.57
C GLY A 195 11.24 8.20 -11.79
N PHE A 196 9.98 8.67 -11.77
CA PHE A 196 9.11 8.60 -12.94
C PHE A 196 9.60 9.44 -14.11
N ALA A 197 10.13 10.63 -13.84
CA ALA A 197 10.73 11.47 -14.87
C ALA A 197 11.98 10.81 -15.48
N ALA A 198 12.83 10.18 -14.66
CA ALA A 198 13.98 9.41 -15.14
C ALA A 198 13.56 8.26 -16.06
N LEU A 199 12.55 7.50 -15.63
CA LEU A 199 11.99 6.39 -16.39
C LEU A 199 11.37 6.88 -17.71
N ALA A 200 10.66 8.02 -17.67
CA ALA A 200 10.08 8.67 -18.83
C ALA A 200 11.14 9.17 -19.85
N ASP A 201 12.35 9.44 -19.37
CA ASP A 201 13.51 9.88 -20.18
C ASP A 201 14.41 8.69 -20.61
N GLY A 202 14.05 7.46 -20.24
CA GLY A 202 14.80 6.24 -20.57
C GLY A 202 16.00 5.94 -19.66
N ASP A 203 16.22 6.73 -18.61
CA ASP A 203 17.32 6.55 -17.65
C ASP A 203 16.85 5.65 -16.48
N VAL A 204 16.77 4.35 -16.76
CA VAL A 204 16.31 3.33 -15.79
C VAL A 204 17.26 3.23 -14.59
N GLY A 205 18.56 3.48 -14.78
CA GLY A 205 19.55 3.51 -13.71
C GLY A 205 19.23 4.60 -12.68
N ALA A 206 19.04 5.84 -13.16
CA ALA A 206 18.64 6.95 -12.29
C ALA A 206 17.24 6.74 -11.67
N ALA A 207 16.30 6.13 -12.40
CA ALA A 207 14.99 5.77 -11.84
C ALA A 207 15.13 4.81 -10.66
N ARG A 208 15.96 3.77 -10.80
CA ARG A 208 16.23 2.78 -9.74
C ARG A 208 16.86 3.43 -8.51
N GLU A 209 17.83 4.32 -8.71
CA GLU A 209 18.47 5.07 -7.62
C GLU A 209 17.47 5.98 -6.90
N ALA A 210 16.64 6.71 -7.66
CA ALA A 210 15.61 7.57 -7.11
C ALA A 210 14.61 6.78 -6.25
N PHE A 211 14.10 5.64 -6.76
CA PHE A 211 13.15 4.80 -6.01
C PHE A 211 13.78 4.13 -4.79
N ALA A 212 15.05 3.75 -4.83
CA ALA A 212 15.76 3.14 -3.70
C ALA A 212 15.87 4.06 -2.46
N ALA A 213 15.76 5.38 -2.64
CA ALA A 213 15.85 6.35 -1.55
C ALA A 213 14.50 6.67 -0.90
N ILE A 214 13.40 6.07 -1.37
CA ILE A 214 12.05 6.50 -0.99
C ILE A 214 11.56 5.77 0.26
N ALA A 215 11.06 6.55 1.21
CA ALA A 215 10.41 6.05 2.41
C ALA A 215 8.89 5.88 2.21
N PRO A 216 8.20 5.08 3.04
CA PRO A 216 6.74 5.02 3.06
C PRO A 216 6.11 6.42 3.18
N ALA A 217 4.97 6.62 2.51
CA ALA A 217 4.31 7.92 2.42
C ALA A 217 2.80 7.83 2.59
N ASP A 218 2.24 8.85 3.24
CA ASP A 218 0.82 9.03 3.46
C ASP A 218 0.14 9.84 2.35
N GLU A 219 -1.17 10.03 2.48
CA GLU A 219 -1.97 10.74 1.48
C GLU A 219 -1.52 12.19 1.25
N ALA A 220 -1.09 12.89 2.30
CA ALA A 220 -0.66 14.28 2.19
C ALA A 220 0.63 14.41 1.38
N MET A 221 1.57 13.48 1.57
CA MET A 221 2.79 13.40 0.77
C MET A 221 2.49 12.98 -0.67
N MET A 222 1.59 12.00 -0.86
CA MET A 222 1.29 11.43 -2.18
C MET A 222 0.46 12.36 -3.08
N ALA A 223 -0.25 13.35 -2.52
CA ALA A 223 -1.02 14.33 -3.28
C ALA A 223 -0.20 15.12 -4.32
N GLN A 224 1.11 15.23 -4.13
CA GLN A 224 2.03 15.93 -5.05
C GLN A 224 2.75 14.99 -6.01
N VAL A 225 2.44 13.69 -6.01
CA VAL A 225 3.01 12.72 -6.93
C VAL A 225 2.18 12.66 -8.21
N ALA A 226 2.77 13.06 -9.34
CA ALA A 226 2.21 12.83 -10.65
C ALA A 226 2.73 11.49 -11.19
N TRP A 227 2.01 10.42 -10.86
CA TRP A 227 2.18 9.11 -11.49
C TRP A 227 2.16 9.24 -13.01
N PRO A 228 2.95 8.49 -13.79
CA PRO A 228 3.37 8.91 -15.11
C PRO A 228 2.15 9.24 -15.97
N ARG A 229 2.13 10.51 -16.41
CA ARG A 229 1.16 11.02 -17.36
C ARG A 229 1.89 11.47 -18.61
N ALA A 230 1.34 11.16 -19.77
CA ALA A 230 1.70 11.82 -21.01
C ALA A 230 0.66 12.93 -21.24
N GLY A 231 1.00 14.18 -20.89
CA GLY A 231 0.04 15.27 -20.83
C GLY A 231 -1.02 15.02 -19.75
N THR A 232 -2.30 14.99 -20.16
CA THR A 232 -3.44 14.68 -19.28
C THR A 232 -3.76 13.18 -19.20
N THR A 233 -3.10 12.35 -20.00
CA THR A 233 -3.41 10.91 -20.07
C THR A 233 -2.61 10.17 -19.00
N PRO A 234 -3.24 9.46 -18.04
CA PRO A 234 -2.51 8.70 -17.03
C PRO A 234 -2.04 7.34 -17.57
N TRP A 235 -1.03 6.75 -16.93
CA TRP A 235 -0.75 5.32 -17.04
C TRP A 235 -1.97 4.49 -16.59
N PRO A 236 -2.30 3.35 -17.24
CA PRO A 236 -1.66 2.74 -18.41
C PRO A 236 -2.26 3.16 -19.76
N TRP A 237 -2.99 4.28 -19.86
CA TRP A 237 -3.49 4.81 -21.14
C TRP A 237 -2.44 5.64 -21.87
N ALA A 238 -1.51 6.25 -21.14
CA ALA A 238 -0.33 6.89 -21.70
C ALA A 238 0.66 5.85 -22.25
N PRO A 239 1.25 6.08 -23.43
CA PRO A 239 2.38 5.27 -23.90
C PRO A 239 3.58 5.54 -22.98
N MET A 240 4.25 4.48 -22.51
CA MET A 240 5.56 4.63 -21.88
C MET A 240 6.65 4.79 -22.95
N PRO A 241 7.81 5.36 -22.59
CA PRO A 241 8.81 5.70 -23.57
C PRO A 241 9.40 4.46 -24.25
N PRO A 242 9.67 4.52 -25.56
CA PRO A 242 10.37 3.45 -26.27
C PRO A 242 11.70 3.05 -25.62
N ALA A 243 12.36 4.00 -24.94
CA ALA A 243 13.66 3.79 -24.29
C ALA A 243 13.58 2.99 -22.97
N MET A 244 12.40 2.79 -22.37
CA MET A 244 12.26 2.03 -21.12
C MET A 244 12.87 0.63 -21.24
N ARG A 245 12.48 -0.11 -22.28
CA ARG A 245 12.97 -1.47 -22.52
C ARG A 245 14.48 -1.50 -22.71
N ALA A 246 15.01 -0.62 -23.56
CA ALA A 246 16.45 -0.52 -23.78
C ALA A 246 17.23 -0.22 -22.49
N GLY A 247 16.69 0.63 -21.61
CA GLY A 247 17.28 0.91 -20.31
C GLY A 247 17.30 -0.30 -19.38
N PHE A 248 16.25 -1.12 -19.36
CA PHE A 248 16.26 -2.38 -18.62
C PHE A 248 17.17 -3.45 -19.24
N GLU A 249 17.22 -3.55 -20.57
CA GLU A 249 18.13 -4.44 -21.30
C GLU A 249 19.61 -4.11 -20.98
N ALA A 250 19.95 -2.82 -20.83
CA ALA A 250 21.28 -2.40 -20.41
C ALA A 250 21.64 -2.80 -18.96
N LEU A 251 20.65 -3.09 -18.12
CA LEU A 251 20.83 -3.56 -16.74
C LEU A 251 20.84 -5.10 -16.63
N LEU A 252 20.50 -5.82 -17.70
CA LEU A 252 20.52 -7.28 -17.71
C LEU A 252 21.97 -7.76 -17.55
N PRO A 253 22.27 -8.67 -16.60
CA PRO A 253 23.62 -9.21 -16.45
C PRO A 253 24.12 -9.86 -17.75
N ALA A 254 25.41 -9.69 -18.06
CA ALA A 254 25.99 -10.24 -19.28
C ALA A 254 25.82 -11.78 -19.34
N GLY A 255 25.21 -12.27 -20.43
CA GLY A 255 24.94 -13.70 -20.63
C GLY A 255 23.71 -14.23 -19.90
N ALA A 256 22.96 -13.39 -19.16
CA ALA A 256 21.66 -13.77 -18.61
C ALA A 256 20.55 -13.62 -19.64
N GLU A 257 19.48 -14.40 -19.47
CA GLU A 257 18.23 -14.25 -20.21
C GLU A 257 17.13 -13.75 -19.28
N TRP A 258 16.12 -13.08 -19.85
CA TRP A 258 14.95 -12.65 -19.10
C TRP A 258 14.15 -13.88 -18.59
N PRO A 259 13.93 -14.03 -17.26
CA PRO A 259 13.13 -15.11 -16.71
C PRO A 259 11.72 -15.17 -17.32
N ARG A 260 11.17 -16.38 -17.50
CA ARG A 260 9.79 -16.49 -17.96
C ARG A 260 8.83 -16.19 -16.81
N ILE A 261 8.00 -15.17 -16.98
CA ILE A 261 7.00 -14.76 -15.99
C ILE A 261 5.63 -15.27 -16.42
N GLY A 262 4.98 -16.08 -15.59
CA GLY A 262 3.58 -16.48 -15.73
C GLY A 262 2.70 -15.58 -14.88
N LEU A 263 1.91 -14.69 -15.52
CA LEU A 263 1.02 -13.78 -14.80
C LEU A 263 -0.45 -14.19 -15.02
N VAL A 264 -1.21 -14.28 -13.93
CA VAL A 264 -2.63 -14.66 -13.95
C VAL A 264 -3.51 -13.49 -13.53
N THR A 265 -4.57 -13.19 -14.27
CA THR A 265 -5.61 -12.23 -13.87
C THR A 265 -6.97 -12.93 -13.73
N PRO A 266 -7.48 -13.12 -12.50
CA PRO A 266 -8.87 -13.53 -12.29
C PRO A 266 -9.81 -12.32 -12.47
N SER A 267 -10.97 -12.54 -13.09
CA SER A 267 -11.98 -11.51 -13.35
C SER A 267 -13.40 -12.05 -13.15
N LEU A 268 -14.24 -11.25 -12.49
CA LEU A 268 -15.69 -11.46 -12.40
C LEU A 268 -16.39 -10.12 -12.26
N ASN A 269 -17.14 -9.70 -13.27
CA ASN A 269 -17.90 -8.45 -13.30
C ASN A 269 -17.04 -7.20 -12.98
N GLN A 270 -15.91 -7.05 -13.69
CA GLN A 270 -14.95 -5.96 -13.51
C GLN A 270 -14.69 -5.20 -14.81
N GLY A 271 -15.71 -5.05 -15.66
CA GLY A 271 -15.60 -4.41 -16.98
C GLY A 271 -15.02 -2.99 -16.92
N ASP A 272 -15.28 -2.24 -15.85
CA ASP A 272 -14.81 -0.86 -15.67
C ASP A 272 -13.32 -0.76 -15.35
N THR A 273 -12.72 -1.79 -14.75
CA THR A 273 -11.33 -1.75 -14.26
C THR A 273 -10.38 -2.67 -15.02
N LEU A 274 -10.91 -3.74 -15.62
CA LEU A 274 -10.15 -4.80 -16.29
C LEU A 274 -9.33 -4.30 -17.47
N GLU A 275 -9.85 -3.33 -18.24
CA GLU A 275 -9.09 -2.78 -19.38
C GLU A 275 -7.79 -2.12 -18.91
N ALA A 276 -7.83 -1.39 -17.80
CA ALA A 276 -6.63 -0.78 -17.23
C ALA A 276 -5.65 -1.87 -16.78
N THR A 277 -6.13 -2.91 -16.12
CA THR A 277 -5.31 -4.05 -15.68
C THR A 277 -4.59 -4.68 -16.88
N ILE A 278 -5.33 -5.10 -17.91
CA ILE A 278 -4.75 -5.73 -19.10
C ILE A 278 -3.75 -4.79 -19.80
N ARG A 279 -4.08 -3.50 -19.96
CA ARG A 279 -3.15 -2.52 -20.55
C ARG A 279 -1.87 -2.37 -19.73
N SER A 280 -1.97 -2.38 -18.40
CA SER A 280 -0.80 -2.24 -17.52
C SER A 280 0.16 -3.42 -17.63
N VAL A 281 -0.36 -4.61 -17.93
CA VAL A 281 0.41 -5.83 -18.19
C VAL A 281 0.99 -5.82 -19.60
N ALA A 282 0.15 -5.60 -20.61
CA ALA A 282 0.55 -5.63 -22.01
C ALA A 282 1.63 -4.58 -22.32
N ARG A 283 1.51 -3.37 -21.76
CA ARG A 283 2.45 -2.26 -21.98
C ARG A 283 3.74 -2.35 -21.16
N GLN A 284 3.96 -3.45 -20.45
CA GLN A 284 5.29 -3.74 -19.93
C GLN A 284 6.26 -4.06 -21.08
N ASP A 285 5.77 -4.54 -22.24
CA ASP A 285 6.60 -5.01 -23.36
C ASP A 285 7.70 -6.00 -22.91
N TYR A 286 7.40 -6.79 -21.87
CA TYR A 286 8.32 -7.75 -21.28
C TYR A 286 8.49 -8.94 -22.24
N PRO A 287 9.73 -9.28 -22.62
CA PRO A 287 9.97 -10.18 -23.76
C PRO A 287 9.64 -11.65 -23.49
N ASN A 288 9.48 -12.07 -22.22
CA ASN A 288 9.26 -13.46 -21.83
C ASN A 288 8.06 -13.60 -20.86
N LEU A 289 6.95 -12.95 -21.20
CA LEU A 289 5.70 -13.00 -20.44
C LEU A 289 4.79 -14.11 -20.99
N HIS A 290 4.15 -14.85 -20.09
CA HIS A 290 3.01 -15.71 -20.38
C HIS A 290 1.81 -15.19 -19.57
N TYR A 291 0.87 -14.51 -20.23
CA TYR A 291 -0.26 -13.84 -19.60
C TYR A 291 -1.56 -14.61 -19.79
N VAL A 292 -2.20 -14.96 -18.66
CA VAL A 292 -3.44 -15.73 -18.62
C VAL A 292 -4.54 -14.94 -17.92
N VAL A 293 -5.71 -14.84 -18.54
CA VAL A 293 -6.91 -14.20 -17.99
C VAL A 293 -8.01 -15.23 -17.80
N LEU A 294 -8.60 -15.30 -16.61
CA LEU A 294 -9.73 -16.18 -16.31
C LEU A 294 -10.96 -15.35 -15.92
N ASP A 295 -12.01 -15.42 -16.72
CA ASP A 295 -13.30 -14.80 -16.49
C ASP A 295 -14.29 -15.82 -15.94
N ALA A 296 -14.78 -15.57 -14.73
CA ALA A 296 -15.62 -16.49 -13.95
C ALA A 296 -17.10 -16.51 -14.38
N GLY A 297 -17.41 -16.16 -15.63
CA GLY A 297 -18.80 -16.07 -16.08
C GLY A 297 -19.38 -14.64 -16.05
N SER A 298 -18.58 -13.60 -16.30
CA SER A 298 -19.05 -12.22 -16.16
C SER A 298 -20.24 -11.90 -17.06
N SER A 299 -21.18 -11.15 -16.50
CA SER A 299 -22.40 -10.66 -17.18
C SER A 299 -22.29 -9.21 -17.64
N ASP A 300 -21.20 -8.52 -17.32
CA ASP A 300 -20.92 -7.13 -17.68
C ASP A 300 -20.00 -7.03 -18.92
N ALA A 301 -19.34 -5.88 -19.09
CA ALA A 301 -18.45 -5.63 -20.22
C ALA A 301 -17.12 -6.41 -20.18
N SER A 302 -16.78 -7.14 -19.10
CA SER A 302 -15.50 -7.85 -18.94
C SER A 302 -15.13 -8.70 -20.16
N ARG A 303 -16.08 -9.50 -20.68
CA ARG A 303 -15.82 -10.39 -21.83
C ARG A 303 -15.53 -9.63 -23.12
N ALA A 304 -16.20 -8.49 -23.34
CA ALA A 304 -15.94 -7.61 -24.47
C ALA A 304 -14.56 -6.95 -24.36
N VAL A 305 -14.16 -6.56 -23.15
CA VAL A 305 -12.82 -6.04 -22.86
C VAL A 305 -11.76 -7.11 -23.17
N ILE A 306 -11.92 -8.34 -22.69
CA ILE A 306 -11.00 -9.46 -22.96
C ILE A 306 -10.87 -9.69 -24.47
N ALA A 307 -12.00 -9.75 -25.20
CA ALA A 307 -11.98 -9.94 -26.65
C ALA A 307 -11.22 -8.84 -27.39
N ARG A 308 -11.38 -7.57 -26.98
CA ARG A 308 -10.65 -6.43 -27.57
C ARG A 308 -9.14 -6.50 -27.33
N HIS A 309 -8.70 -7.16 -26.26
CA HIS A 309 -7.28 -7.30 -25.91
C HIS A 309 -6.73 -8.71 -26.15
N ALA A 310 -7.42 -9.55 -26.94
CA ALA A 310 -7.00 -10.93 -27.19
C ALA A 310 -5.57 -11.06 -27.73
N ALA A 311 -5.09 -10.09 -28.51
CA ALA A 311 -3.72 -10.07 -29.03
C ALA A 311 -2.63 -9.89 -27.96
N SER A 312 -3.01 -9.46 -26.76
CA SER A 312 -2.10 -9.26 -25.62
C SER A 312 -2.25 -10.34 -24.55
N ILE A 313 -3.13 -11.33 -24.75
CA ILE A 313 -3.44 -12.38 -23.79
C ILE A 313 -3.12 -13.73 -24.44
N ASP A 314 -2.23 -14.51 -23.84
CA ASP A 314 -1.86 -15.82 -24.39
C ASP A 314 -2.98 -16.85 -24.20
N ILE A 315 -3.64 -16.82 -23.03
CA ILE A 315 -4.75 -17.72 -22.71
C ILE A 315 -5.88 -16.94 -22.04
N ALA A 316 -7.07 -16.96 -22.64
CA ALA A 316 -8.31 -16.48 -22.04
C ALA A 316 -9.26 -17.66 -21.76
N VAL A 317 -9.68 -17.83 -20.50
CA VAL A 317 -10.65 -18.85 -20.09
C VAL A 317 -11.94 -18.15 -19.66
N LEU A 318 -13.06 -18.43 -20.32
CA LEU A 318 -14.36 -17.80 -20.06
C LEU A 318 -15.36 -18.84 -19.53
N GLU A 319 -15.25 -19.23 -18.26
CA GLU A 319 -16.08 -20.28 -17.65
C GLU A 319 -16.36 -19.95 -16.17
N PRO A 320 -17.49 -20.41 -15.59
CA PRO A 320 -17.73 -20.27 -14.16
C PRO A 320 -16.62 -20.93 -13.31
N ASP A 321 -16.31 -20.31 -12.17
CA ASP A 321 -15.38 -20.84 -11.17
C ASP A 321 -16.05 -21.00 -9.80
N ARG A 322 -15.29 -21.54 -8.83
CA ARG A 322 -15.72 -21.65 -7.43
C ARG A 322 -15.18 -20.51 -6.56
N GLY A 323 -14.89 -19.38 -7.19
CA GLY A 323 -14.22 -18.23 -6.61
C GLY A 323 -12.79 -18.05 -7.09
N GLN A 324 -12.23 -16.88 -6.76
CA GLN A 324 -10.90 -16.42 -7.18
C GLN A 324 -9.77 -17.45 -7.03
N VAL A 325 -9.75 -18.24 -5.95
CA VAL A 325 -8.69 -19.24 -5.75
C VAL A 325 -8.75 -20.37 -6.78
N ASP A 326 -9.95 -20.79 -7.19
CA ASP A 326 -10.14 -21.77 -8.26
C ASP A 326 -9.61 -21.23 -9.58
N ALA A 327 -9.95 -19.98 -9.93
CA ALA A 327 -9.39 -19.31 -11.11
C ALA A 327 -7.85 -19.21 -11.05
N LEU A 328 -7.29 -18.80 -9.91
CA LEU A 328 -5.84 -18.68 -9.76
C LEU A 328 -5.14 -20.03 -9.91
N ASN A 329 -5.62 -21.08 -9.24
CA ASN A 329 -5.04 -22.43 -9.36
C ASN A 329 -5.16 -22.98 -10.79
N LYS A 330 -6.32 -22.79 -11.45
CA LYS A 330 -6.50 -23.13 -12.88
C LYS A 330 -5.55 -22.36 -13.78
N GLY A 331 -5.34 -21.07 -13.49
CA GLY A 331 -4.43 -20.19 -14.21
C GLY A 331 -2.98 -20.64 -14.05
N PHE A 332 -2.52 -20.86 -12.81
CA PHE A 332 -1.18 -21.38 -12.56
C PHE A 332 -0.95 -22.76 -13.17
N ALA A 333 -1.96 -23.62 -13.27
CA ALA A 333 -1.82 -24.89 -13.99
C ALA A 333 -1.59 -24.72 -15.51
N ARG A 334 -1.92 -23.54 -16.06
CA ARG A 334 -1.81 -23.20 -17.49
C ARG A 334 -0.65 -22.25 -17.79
N THR A 335 -0.02 -21.65 -16.79
CA THR A 335 1.13 -20.77 -16.97
C THR A 335 2.44 -21.56 -17.01
N GLU A 336 3.36 -21.12 -17.85
CA GLU A 336 4.63 -21.79 -18.10
C GLU A 336 5.83 -20.90 -17.69
N GLY A 337 5.73 -20.25 -16.53
CA GLY A 337 6.78 -19.37 -15.98
C GLY A 337 7.62 -20.05 -14.90
N THR A 338 8.91 -19.66 -14.82
CA THR A 338 9.76 -19.95 -13.66
C THR A 338 9.41 -19.03 -12.49
N LEU A 339 9.02 -17.79 -12.81
CA LEU A 339 8.39 -16.84 -11.91
C LEU A 339 6.88 -16.81 -12.20
N LEU A 340 6.09 -16.73 -11.15
CA LEU A 340 4.64 -16.68 -11.18
C LEU A 340 4.16 -15.44 -10.42
N GLY A 341 3.05 -14.88 -10.85
CA GLY A 341 2.36 -13.82 -10.14
C GLY A 341 0.88 -13.82 -10.50
N TRP A 342 0.10 -13.06 -9.74
CA TRP A 342 -1.24 -12.73 -10.18
C TRP A 342 -1.53 -11.25 -9.97
N LEU A 343 -2.44 -10.72 -10.78
CA LEU A 343 -2.88 -9.33 -10.70
C LEU A 343 -4.39 -9.33 -10.81
N ASN A 344 -5.07 -8.87 -9.76
CA ASN A 344 -6.52 -8.76 -9.75
C ASN A 344 -6.98 -7.75 -10.80
N ALA A 345 -8.17 -7.96 -11.38
CA ALA A 345 -8.70 -7.13 -12.47
C ALA A 345 -9.16 -5.73 -12.02
N ASP A 346 -9.01 -5.42 -10.74
CA ASP A 346 -9.15 -4.11 -10.11
C ASP A 346 -7.81 -3.50 -9.69
N ASP A 347 -6.66 -4.06 -10.06
CA ASP A 347 -5.32 -3.50 -9.82
C ASP A 347 -4.57 -3.22 -11.14
N MET A 348 -3.38 -2.60 -11.06
CA MET A 348 -2.52 -2.38 -12.22
C MET A 348 -1.05 -2.64 -11.88
N LEU A 349 -0.25 -3.09 -12.84
CA LEU A 349 1.19 -3.00 -12.72
C LEU A 349 1.65 -1.56 -12.89
N ALA A 350 2.68 -1.18 -12.15
CA ALA A 350 3.41 0.04 -12.38
C ALA A 350 4.32 -0.08 -13.62
N PRO A 351 4.76 1.04 -14.23
CA PRO A 351 5.66 0.96 -15.38
C PRO A 351 6.99 0.28 -15.05
N GLY A 352 7.43 -0.64 -15.92
CA GLY A 352 8.69 -1.37 -15.74
C GLY A 352 8.69 -2.43 -14.64
N ALA A 353 7.55 -2.70 -14.02
CA ALA A 353 7.41 -3.62 -12.89
C ALA A 353 7.99 -5.01 -13.19
N LEU A 354 7.62 -5.62 -14.32
CA LEU A 354 8.06 -6.97 -14.66
C LEU A 354 9.59 -7.06 -14.85
N PHE A 355 10.19 -6.05 -15.46
CA PHE A 355 11.64 -5.97 -15.60
C PHE A 355 12.33 -5.79 -14.25
N ALA A 356 11.82 -4.89 -13.40
CA ALA A 356 12.41 -4.63 -12.09
C ALA A 356 12.37 -5.86 -11.18
N LEU A 357 11.23 -6.58 -11.14
CA LEU A 357 11.09 -7.82 -10.38
C LEU A 357 11.94 -8.94 -10.97
N ALA A 358 12.05 -9.05 -12.29
CA ALA A 358 12.95 -10.01 -12.93
C ALA A 358 14.43 -9.75 -12.58
N LEU A 359 14.88 -8.49 -12.62
CA LEU A 359 16.25 -8.12 -12.22
C LEU A 359 16.51 -8.41 -10.74
N ALA A 360 15.53 -8.16 -9.86
CA ALA A 360 15.63 -8.51 -8.44
C ALA A 360 15.78 -10.04 -8.25
N SER A 361 15.01 -10.84 -9.00
CA SER A 361 15.15 -12.30 -8.99
C SER A 361 16.50 -12.79 -9.50
N LEU A 362 17.08 -12.14 -10.52
CA LEU A 362 18.40 -12.49 -11.04
C LEU A 362 19.53 -12.10 -10.06
N GLY A 363 19.32 -11.04 -9.27
CA GLY A 363 20.24 -10.60 -8.22
C GLY A 363 20.33 -11.57 -7.04
N ASP A 364 19.24 -12.30 -6.74
CA ASP A 364 19.23 -13.41 -5.79
C ASP A 364 18.49 -14.64 -6.35
N PRO A 365 19.18 -15.51 -7.13
CA PRO A 365 18.57 -16.70 -7.72
C PRO A 365 18.05 -17.72 -6.70
N GLY A 366 18.40 -17.57 -5.42
CA GLY A 366 17.90 -18.41 -4.33
C GLY A 366 16.58 -17.93 -3.72
N ALA A 367 16.10 -16.74 -4.11
CA ALA A 367 14.85 -16.18 -3.64
C ALA A 367 13.64 -16.98 -4.16
N ASP A 368 12.68 -17.22 -3.27
CA ASP A 368 11.41 -17.88 -3.57
C ASP A 368 10.30 -16.88 -3.82
N ILE A 369 10.37 -15.70 -3.20
CA ILE A 369 9.42 -14.59 -3.32
C ILE A 369 10.19 -13.33 -3.67
N ILE A 370 9.69 -12.56 -4.63
CA ILE A 370 10.28 -11.32 -5.11
C ILE A 370 9.20 -10.24 -5.00
N HIS A 371 9.51 -9.12 -4.36
CA HIS A 371 8.57 -8.01 -4.19
C HIS A 371 9.15 -6.69 -4.69
N GLY A 372 8.24 -5.78 -5.04
CA GLY A 372 8.55 -4.37 -5.27
C GLY A 372 7.97 -3.48 -4.16
N ALA A 373 7.76 -2.22 -4.49
CA ALA A 373 6.88 -1.34 -3.72
C ALA A 373 5.47 -1.28 -4.35
N CYS A 374 4.48 -0.95 -3.54
CA CYS A 374 3.08 -0.88 -3.95
C CYS A 374 2.51 0.49 -3.66
N LEU A 375 1.68 0.91 -4.57
CA LEU A 375 1.39 2.29 -4.77
C LEU A 375 -0.13 2.40 -4.69
N VAL A 376 -0.64 3.11 -3.71
CA VAL A 376 -2.06 3.03 -3.35
C VAL A 376 -2.80 4.16 -4.06
N ALA A 377 -3.82 3.81 -4.82
CA ALA A 377 -4.65 4.76 -5.55
C ALA A 377 -6.10 4.73 -5.05
N ARG A 378 -6.73 5.90 -5.01
CA ARG A 378 -8.15 6.07 -4.70
C ARG A 378 -8.70 7.18 -5.58
N ASP A 379 -9.85 6.94 -6.22
CA ASP A 379 -10.52 7.91 -7.09
C ASP A 379 -9.61 8.53 -8.18
N GLY A 380 -8.67 7.74 -8.70
CA GLY A 380 -7.71 8.16 -9.73
C GLY A 380 -6.52 8.99 -9.25
N GLY A 381 -6.43 9.27 -7.94
CA GLY A 381 -5.28 9.91 -7.29
C GLY A 381 -4.46 8.90 -6.47
N LEU A 382 -3.19 9.21 -6.21
CA LEU A 382 -2.36 8.43 -5.30
C LEU A 382 -2.55 8.91 -3.87
N VAL A 383 -2.71 7.95 -2.95
CA VAL A 383 -3.00 8.20 -1.53
C VAL A 383 -2.04 7.47 -0.60
N GLY A 384 -1.12 6.67 -1.12
CA GLY A 384 -0.10 6.00 -0.30
C GLY A 384 1.00 5.35 -1.11
N LEU A 385 2.12 5.09 -0.44
CA LEU A 385 3.20 4.22 -0.92
C LEU A 385 3.53 3.23 0.20
N GLN A 386 3.38 1.95 -0.08
CA GLN A 386 3.87 0.86 0.74
C GLN A 386 5.23 0.40 0.21
N VAL A 387 6.22 0.41 1.09
CA VAL A 387 7.52 -0.23 0.85
C VAL A 387 7.63 -1.37 1.86
N PRO A 388 7.64 -2.64 1.43
CA PRO A 388 7.69 -3.78 2.34
C PRO A 388 8.93 -3.74 3.24
N LEU A 389 8.77 -4.06 4.53
CA LEU A 389 9.89 -4.19 5.47
C LEU A 389 10.72 -5.47 5.28
N ALA A 390 10.43 -6.27 4.24
CA ALA A 390 11.09 -7.54 4.00
C ALA A 390 12.41 -7.36 3.23
N ASP A 391 13.46 -6.93 3.93
CA ASP A 391 14.86 -6.98 3.46
C ASP A 391 15.48 -8.40 3.58
N GLY A 392 14.62 -9.42 3.77
CA GLY A 392 14.99 -10.79 4.11
C GLY A 392 15.08 -11.06 5.61
N ARG A 393 15.10 -10.03 6.47
CA ARG A 393 15.08 -10.18 7.94
C ARG A 393 13.63 -10.18 8.43
N GLY A 394 13.24 -11.21 9.16
CA GLY A 394 11.91 -11.29 9.78
C GLY A 394 10.79 -11.79 8.86
N PHE A 395 11.13 -12.33 7.68
CA PHE A 395 10.21 -13.20 6.94
C PHE A 395 10.21 -14.60 7.57
N ASP A 396 9.46 -14.74 8.66
CA ASP A 396 9.29 -15.99 9.37
C ASP A 396 7.84 -16.16 9.84
N ALA A 397 7.48 -17.39 10.21
CA ALA A 397 6.10 -17.71 10.60
C ALA A 397 5.64 -16.89 11.81
N ALA A 398 6.52 -16.58 12.77
CA ALA A 398 6.18 -15.79 13.94
C ALA A 398 5.88 -14.33 13.57
N GLY A 399 6.68 -13.74 12.69
CA GLY A 399 6.49 -12.39 12.16
C GLY A 399 5.20 -12.24 11.37
N LEU A 400 4.82 -13.22 10.55
CA LEU A 400 3.54 -13.19 9.82
C LEU A 400 2.34 -13.54 10.70
N ALA A 401 2.55 -14.33 11.75
CA ALA A 401 1.51 -14.60 12.74
C ALA A 401 1.17 -13.35 13.57
N ASP A 402 2.07 -12.37 13.64
CA ASP A 402 1.79 -11.03 14.16
C ASP A 402 0.96 -10.20 13.16
N ILE A 403 -0.31 -10.59 13.02
CA ILE A 403 -1.27 -9.93 12.13
C ILE A 403 -1.40 -8.43 12.47
N HIS A 404 -1.33 -8.11 13.76
CA HIS A 404 -1.70 -6.81 14.30
C HIS A 404 -0.52 -5.83 14.39
N GLY A 405 0.62 -6.31 14.88
CA GLY A 405 1.86 -5.53 15.01
C GLY A 405 2.65 -5.44 13.72
N ARG A 406 2.46 -6.37 12.77
CA ARG A 406 3.17 -6.36 11.48
C ARG A 406 2.24 -6.31 10.28
N TRP A 407 1.42 -7.34 10.04
CA TRP A 407 0.69 -7.48 8.77
C TRP A 407 -0.20 -6.27 8.45
N LEU A 408 -1.10 -5.92 9.37
CA LEU A 408 -2.05 -4.80 9.19
C LEU A 408 -1.38 -3.42 9.21
N ARG A 409 -0.13 -3.33 9.65
CA ARG A 409 0.68 -2.09 9.57
C ARG A 409 1.43 -1.96 8.24
N GLY A 410 1.24 -2.90 7.31
CA GLY A 410 1.97 -2.91 6.04
C GLY A 410 3.45 -3.28 6.20
N ALA A 411 3.85 -3.91 7.32
CA ALA A 411 5.20 -4.44 7.55
C ALA A 411 5.46 -5.74 6.77
N TYR A 412 4.88 -5.83 5.57
CA TYR A 412 4.92 -6.99 4.67
C TYR A 412 4.69 -6.49 3.24
N PHE A 413 4.37 -7.38 2.31
CA PHE A 413 4.00 -7.04 0.94
C PHE A 413 2.50 -7.21 0.64
N LEU A 414 1.96 -6.30 -0.15
CA LEU A 414 0.68 -6.45 -0.80
C LEU A 414 0.80 -7.44 -1.96
N GLN A 415 -0.20 -8.29 -2.11
CA GLN A 415 -0.25 -9.29 -3.16
C GLN A 415 0.17 -8.79 -4.56
N PRO A 416 -0.37 -7.69 -5.13
CA PRO A 416 -0.09 -7.31 -6.51
C PRO A 416 1.37 -6.92 -6.78
N GLU A 417 2.15 -6.62 -5.74
CA GLU A 417 3.57 -6.21 -5.87
C GLU A 417 4.55 -7.39 -5.94
N THR A 418 4.04 -8.62 -5.95
CA THR A 418 4.85 -9.83 -5.79
C THR A 418 4.88 -10.75 -7.00
N LEU A 419 6.05 -11.35 -7.21
CA LEU A 419 6.23 -12.60 -7.92
C LEU A 419 6.77 -13.67 -6.96
N PHE A 420 6.60 -14.93 -7.30
CA PHE A 420 7.15 -16.06 -6.57
C PHE A 420 7.53 -17.17 -7.53
N THR A 421 8.46 -18.03 -7.13
CA THR A 421 8.92 -19.10 -8.01
C THR A 421 7.86 -20.18 -8.17
N ARG A 422 7.79 -20.80 -9.35
CA ARG A 422 7.01 -22.03 -9.54
C ARG A 422 7.41 -23.11 -8.54
N ARG A 423 8.71 -23.26 -8.29
CA ARG A 423 9.25 -24.19 -7.28
C ARG A 423 8.62 -23.95 -5.90
N LEU A 424 8.45 -22.70 -5.47
CA LEU A 424 7.76 -22.40 -4.21
C LEU A 424 6.31 -22.89 -4.28
N LEU A 425 5.56 -22.50 -5.33
CA LEU A 425 4.15 -22.86 -5.48
C LEU A 425 3.94 -24.39 -5.44
N ASP A 426 4.82 -25.15 -6.10
CA ASP A 426 4.78 -26.60 -6.13
C ASP A 426 5.10 -27.20 -4.75
N ARG A 427 6.09 -26.66 -4.04
CA ARG A 427 6.45 -27.09 -2.66
C ARG A 427 5.32 -26.88 -1.66
N VAL A 428 4.60 -25.77 -1.79
CA VAL A 428 3.49 -25.43 -0.88
C VAL A 428 2.17 -26.11 -1.28
N GLY A 429 2.07 -26.64 -2.51
CA GLY A 429 0.90 -27.37 -3.00
C GLY A 429 -0.22 -26.49 -3.58
N GLY A 430 0.09 -25.33 -4.16
CA GLY A 430 -0.91 -24.42 -4.73
C GLY A 430 -1.70 -23.61 -3.68
N LEU A 431 -2.58 -22.71 -4.10
CA LEU A 431 -3.39 -21.91 -3.16
C LEU A 431 -4.47 -22.76 -2.49
N ASP A 432 -4.80 -22.48 -1.23
CA ASP A 432 -5.83 -23.21 -0.47
C ASP A 432 -7.24 -22.86 -0.99
N PRO A 433 -7.95 -23.80 -1.67
CA PRO A 433 -9.24 -23.54 -2.28
C PRO A 433 -10.37 -23.31 -1.27
N GLY A 434 -10.13 -23.57 0.02
CA GLY A 434 -11.09 -23.29 1.09
C GLY A 434 -11.12 -21.81 1.52
N LEU A 435 -10.21 -20.97 1.01
CA LEU A 435 -10.08 -19.57 1.39
C LEU A 435 -10.80 -18.65 0.42
N HIS A 436 -11.46 -17.61 0.96
CA HIS A 436 -12.19 -16.64 0.17
C HIS A 436 -11.52 -15.26 0.13
N PHE A 437 -10.84 -14.87 1.21
CA PHE A 437 -10.33 -13.51 1.42
C PHE A 437 -8.81 -13.43 1.48
N THR A 438 -8.15 -14.44 2.04
CA THR A 438 -6.74 -14.37 2.46
C THR A 438 -5.83 -15.47 1.85
N PRO A 439 -5.99 -15.81 0.55
CA PRO A 439 -5.18 -16.85 -0.08
C PRO A 439 -3.69 -16.49 -0.15
N ASP A 440 -3.38 -15.20 -0.28
CA ASP A 440 -2.05 -14.64 -0.21
C ASP A 440 -1.42 -14.85 1.18
N TYR A 441 -2.08 -14.41 2.25
CA TYR A 441 -1.61 -14.60 3.64
C TYR A 441 -1.28 -16.07 3.93
N ALA A 442 -2.16 -17.00 3.54
CA ALA A 442 -1.94 -18.42 3.74
C ALA A 442 -0.74 -18.96 2.94
N LEU A 443 -0.59 -18.51 1.69
CA LEU A 443 0.57 -18.85 0.85
C LEU A 443 1.87 -18.42 1.53
N TRP A 444 1.89 -17.20 2.04
CA TRP A 444 3.04 -16.60 2.69
C TRP A 444 3.41 -17.26 4.01
N LEU A 445 2.43 -17.58 4.88
CA LEU A 445 2.69 -18.34 6.11
C LEU A 445 3.31 -19.70 5.79
N ARG A 446 2.72 -20.42 4.82
CA ARG A 446 3.26 -21.73 4.41
C ARG A 446 4.67 -21.60 3.83
N ALA A 447 4.93 -20.56 3.03
CA ALA A 447 6.25 -20.28 2.49
C ALA A 447 7.27 -20.00 3.63
N ALA A 448 6.91 -19.18 4.60
CA ALA A 448 7.74 -18.86 5.75
C ALA A 448 8.04 -20.11 6.61
N THR A 449 7.04 -20.95 6.88
CA THR A 449 7.22 -22.23 7.60
C THR A 449 8.16 -23.19 6.85
N LEU A 450 8.23 -23.09 5.52
CA LEU A 450 9.17 -23.85 4.69
C LEU A 450 10.53 -23.17 4.50
N GLY A 451 10.81 -22.06 5.20
CA GLY A 451 12.06 -21.31 5.11
C GLY A 451 12.29 -20.66 3.74
N ALA A 452 11.21 -20.24 3.07
CA ALA A 452 11.31 -19.55 1.79
C ALA A 452 12.09 -18.24 1.91
N ARG A 453 12.92 -17.94 0.90
CA ARG A 453 13.73 -16.73 0.85
C ARG A 453 13.01 -15.61 0.11
N VAL A 454 13.23 -14.37 0.54
CA VAL A 454 12.62 -13.19 -0.05
C VAL A 454 13.70 -12.26 -0.59
N ALA A 455 13.50 -11.75 -1.81
CA ALA A 455 14.28 -10.66 -2.38
C ALA A 455 13.33 -9.50 -2.73
N GLY A 456 13.87 -8.28 -2.76
CA GLY A 456 13.07 -7.08 -2.95
C GLY A 456 13.75 -6.02 -3.81
N THR A 457 12.93 -5.12 -4.34
CA THR A 457 13.35 -3.87 -4.94
C THR A 457 12.45 -2.74 -4.45
N ALA A 458 12.98 -1.54 -4.27
CA ALA A 458 12.14 -0.37 -3.94
C ALA A 458 11.35 0.14 -5.16
N TRP A 459 11.54 -0.47 -6.34
CA TRP A 459 10.82 -0.11 -7.55
C TRP A 459 9.31 -0.23 -7.34
N PRO A 460 8.52 0.83 -7.59
CA PRO A 460 7.06 0.74 -7.58
C PRO A 460 6.63 -0.26 -8.65
N SER A 461 6.08 -1.39 -8.25
CA SER A 461 5.79 -2.53 -9.13
C SER A 461 4.30 -2.75 -9.35
N ALA A 462 3.46 -2.28 -8.43
CA ALA A 462 2.02 -2.37 -8.53
C ALA A 462 1.33 -1.09 -8.08
N ILE A 463 0.10 -0.91 -8.55
CA ILE A 463 -0.83 0.14 -8.18
C ILE A 463 -2.09 -0.55 -7.65
N TYR A 464 -2.25 -0.53 -6.33
CA TYR A 464 -3.40 -1.09 -5.63
C TYR A 464 -4.54 -0.08 -5.61
N ARG A 465 -5.69 -0.39 -6.21
CA ARG A 465 -6.83 0.55 -6.27
C ARG A 465 -7.81 0.30 -5.14
N LEU A 466 -7.99 1.28 -4.26
CA LEU A 466 -9.00 1.26 -3.21
C LEU A 466 -10.37 1.62 -3.79
N HIS A 467 -11.35 0.73 -3.61
CA HIS A 467 -12.75 0.99 -3.89
C HIS A 467 -13.69 0.25 -2.93
N PRO A 468 -14.95 0.69 -2.74
CA PRO A 468 -15.86 0.08 -1.75
C PRO A 468 -16.23 -1.39 -2.01
N ALA A 469 -16.21 -1.82 -3.27
CA ALA A 469 -16.60 -3.17 -3.68
C ALA A 469 -15.48 -4.22 -3.56
N GLN A 470 -14.26 -3.82 -3.15
CA GLN A 470 -13.14 -4.75 -3.00
C GLN A 470 -13.42 -5.76 -1.88
N LYS A 471 -12.96 -7.01 -2.03
CA LYS A 471 -13.12 -8.04 -0.98
C LYS A 471 -12.55 -7.62 0.37
N THR A 472 -11.44 -6.88 0.36
CA THR A 472 -10.76 -6.37 1.56
C THR A 472 -11.59 -5.31 2.31
N ALA A 473 -12.66 -4.77 1.72
CA ALA A 473 -13.62 -3.92 2.42
C ALA A 473 -14.43 -4.73 3.45
N ALA A 474 -14.59 -6.04 3.26
CA ALA A 474 -15.16 -6.97 4.25
C ALA A 474 -14.15 -7.30 5.37
N ARG A 475 -13.54 -6.26 5.97
CA ARG A 475 -12.42 -6.35 6.93
C ARG A 475 -12.62 -7.39 8.03
N ARG A 476 -13.86 -7.49 8.56
CA ARG A 476 -14.19 -8.49 9.58
C ARG A 476 -14.07 -9.92 9.05
N ALA A 477 -14.72 -10.24 7.94
CA ALA A 477 -14.69 -11.61 7.41
C ALA A 477 -13.27 -12.00 6.99
N MET A 478 -12.55 -11.08 6.35
CA MET A 478 -11.14 -11.22 6.00
C MET A 478 -10.27 -11.50 7.22
N LEU A 479 -10.36 -10.69 8.28
CA LEU A 479 -9.54 -10.86 9.49
C LEU A 479 -9.89 -12.16 10.23
N ALA A 480 -11.16 -12.56 10.30
CA ALA A 480 -11.55 -13.85 10.88
C ALA A 480 -10.89 -15.02 10.14
N GLU A 481 -10.92 -15.00 8.80
CA GLU A 481 -10.24 -16.00 7.99
C GLU A 481 -8.73 -15.96 8.21
N GLN A 482 -8.13 -14.77 8.27
CA GLN A 482 -6.70 -14.57 8.52
C GLN A 482 -6.25 -15.17 9.87
N VAL A 483 -7.00 -14.90 10.94
CA VAL A 483 -6.78 -15.45 12.28
C VAL A 483 -6.91 -16.98 12.27
N ALA A 484 -7.93 -17.52 11.60
CA ALA A 484 -8.10 -18.97 11.48
C ALA A 484 -6.94 -19.63 10.72
N VAL A 485 -6.44 -18.99 9.66
CA VAL A 485 -5.25 -19.43 8.92
C VAL A 485 -4.02 -19.41 9.82
N ARG A 486 -3.79 -18.33 10.57
CA ARG A 486 -2.70 -18.22 11.55
C ARG A 486 -2.78 -19.34 12.59
N ASP A 487 -3.92 -19.52 13.24
CA ASP A 487 -4.06 -20.52 14.31
C ASP A 487 -3.84 -21.95 13.81
N ARG A 488 -4.18 -22.20 12.54
CA ARG A 488 -3.90 -23.49 11.88
C ARG A 488 -2.43 -23.68 11.52
N LEU A 489 -1.72 -22.64 11.09
CA LEU A 489 -0.40 -22.76 10.44
C LEU A 489 0.79 -22.26 11.28
N ALA A 490 0.55 -21.29 12.15
CA ALA A 490 1.53 -20.65 13.02
C ALA A 490 0.83 -20.19 14.31
N PRO A 491 0.29 -21.12 15.12
CA PRO A 491 -0.43 -20.78 16.34
C PRO A 491 0.46 -19.97 17.27
N LEU A 492 -0.12 -18.90 17.81
CA LEU A 492 0.56 -18.08 18.80
C LEU A 492 0.64 -18.84 20.12
N SER A 493 1.82 -18.83 20.74
CA SER A 493 1.91 -19.15 22.17
C SER A 493 1.43 -17.91 22.91
N LEU A 494 0.33 -18.02 23.66
CA LEU A 494 -0.06 -16.96 24.58
C LEU A 494 1.12 -16.71 25.54
N PRO A 495 1.43 -15.45 25.88
CA PRO A 495 2.36 -15.17 26.95
C PRO A 495 1.93 -15.94 28.20
N ASP A 496 2.87 -16.62 28.86
CA ASP A 496 2.66 -17.17 30.20
C ASP A 496 2.11 -16.03 31.08
N PRO A 497 0.90 -16.13 31.67
CA PRO A 497 0.34 -15.07 32.49
C PRO A 497 1.39 -14.65 33.52
N ALA A 498 1.92 -13.44 33.35
CA ALA A 498 3.17 -13.01 33.97
C ALA A 498 3.22 -13.34 35.48
N PRO A 499 4.39 -13.62 36.06
CA PRO A 499 4.55 -13.78 37.51
C PRO A 499 3.91 -12.65 38.34
N ALA A 500 3.82 -11.44 37.78
CA ALA A 500 3.12 -10.30 38.38
C ALA A 500 1.59 -10.50 38.46
N LEU A 501 0.95 -11.12 37.46
CA LEU A 501 -0.49 -11.44 37.51
C LEU A 501 -0.75 -12.54 38.54
N LEU A 502 0.09 -13.57 38.58
CA LEU A 502 0.04 -14.62 39.60
C LEU A 502 0.18 -14.04 41.01
N ALA A 503 1.19 -13.20 41.22
CA ALA A 503 1.44 -12.52 42.49
C ALA A 503 0.26 -11.63 42.90
N ALA A 504 -0.28 -10.83 41.96
CA ALA A 504 -1.42 -9.97 42.22
C ALA A 504 -2.68 -10.77 42.61
N LEU A 505 -2.99 -11.85 41.89
CA LEU A 505 -4.18 -12.68 42.14
C LEU A 505 -4.12 -13.46 43.46
N ALA A 506 -2.89 -13.74 43.94
CA ALA A 506 -2.61 -14.37 45.22
C ALA A 506 -2.68 -13.39 46.43
N SER A 507 -2.65 -12.07 46.19
CA SER A 507 -2.80 -11.06 47.25
C SER A 507 -4.14 -11.19 47.98
N ALA A 508 -4.11 -11.00 49.31
CA ALA A 508 -5.29 -11.01 50.15
C ALA A 508 -5.27 -9.82 51.15
N PRO A 509 -6.25 -8.90 51.08
CA PRO A 509 -7.28 -8.78 50.04
C PRO A 509 -6.67 -8.33 48.70
N LEU A 510 -7.24 -8.80 47.58
CA LEU A 510 -6.88 -8.33 46.23
C LEU A 510 -7.38 -6.89 46.06
N ARG A 511 -6.48 -5.92 45.90
CA ARG A 511 -6.84 -4.52 45.64
C ARG A 511 -7.04 -4.29 44.14
N LEU A 512 -8.30 -4.25 43.72
CA LEU A 512 -8.70 -4.03 42.33
C LEU A 512 -9.08 -2.57 42.10
N LEU A 513 -8.39 -1.89 41.19
CA LEU A 513 -8.80 -0.58 40.69
C LEU A 513 -9.58 -0.73 39.39
N LEU A 514 -10.84 -0.32 39.38
CA LEU A 514 -11.67 -0.19 38.18
C LEU A 514 -11.67 1.27 37.70
N MET A 515 -11.10 1.51 36.53
CA MET A 515 -11.05 2.84 35.92
C MET A 515 -12.17 2.99 34.86
N PRO A 516 -13.12 3.93 35.04
CA PRO A 516 -14.14 4.22 34.03
C PRO A 516 -13.53 4.80 32.75
N HIS A 517 -14.31 4.79 31.67
CA HIS A 517 -13.91 5.45 30.43
C HIS A 517 -13.92 6.99 30.61
N PRO A 518 -12.89 7.73 30.15
CA PRO A 518 -12.77 9.17 30.42
C PRO A 518 -13.87 10.04 29.80
N ALA A 519 -14.41 9.63 28.64
CA ALA A 519 -15.57 10.31 28.05
C ALA A 519 -16.90 10.00 28.78
N GLU A 520 -16.89 9.03 29.70
CA GLU A 520 -18.07 8.57 30.43
C GLU A 520 -17.71 8.28 31.89
N PRO A 521 -17.22 9.27 32.65
CA PRO A 521 -16.73 9.07 34.02
C PRO A 521 -17.81 8.56 34.98
N HIS A 522 -19.08 8.78 34.63
CA HIS A 522 -20.26 8.29 35.36
C HIS A 522 -20.86 7.01 34.75
N ALA A 523 -20.13 6.28 33.88
CA ALA A 523 -20.60 5.03 33.29
C ALA A 523 -20.99 3.98 34.34
N ILE A 524 -20.42 4.09 35.54
CA ILE A 524 -20.78 3.34 36.73
C ILE A 524 -21.46 4.31 37.70
N ALA A 525 -22.72 4.05 38.04
CA ALA A 525 -23.43 4.83 39.04
C ALA A 525 -22.78 4.65 40.43
N ASP A 526 -22.66 5.73 41.20
CA ASP A 526 -22.04 5.71 42.54
C ASP A 526 -22.69 4.68 43.47
N GLU A 527 -24.02 4.51 43.39
CA GLU A 527 -24.72 3.50 44.18
C GLU A 527 -24.32 2.07 43.77
N ALA A 528 -24.17 1.81 42.48
CA ALA A 528 -23.75 0.51 41.96
C ALA A 528 -22.28 0.21 42.28
N ALA A 529 -21.42 1.24 42.30
CA ALA A 529 -20.05 1.13 42.76
C ALA A 529 -19.99 0.82 44.25
N ALA A 530 -20.71 1.57 45.09
CA ALA A 530 -20.77 1.36 46.54
C ALA A 530 -21.30 -0.03 46.90
N GLU A 531 -22.35 -0.49 46.23
CA GLU A 531 -22.88 -1.84 46.40
C GLU A 531 -21.84 -2.92 46.02
N ALA A 532 -21.13 -2.73 44.90
CA ALA A 532 -20.09 -3.66 44.48
C ALA A 532 -18.91 -3.71 45.45
N VAL A 533 -18.48 -2.57 46.00
CA VAL A 533 -17.43 -2.49 47.03
C VAL A 533 -17.83 -3.32 48.26
N ALA A 534 -19.06 -3.11 48.76
CA ALA A 534 -19.55 -3.85 49.92
C ALA A 534 -19.66 -5.37 49.65
N ALA A 535 -20.17 -5.75 48.47
CA ALA A 535 -20.39 -7.15 48.11
C ALA A 535 -19.09 -7.93 47.85
N LEU A 536 -18.05 -7.28 47.30
CA LEU A 536 -16.76 -7.92 46.97
C LEU A 536 -15.81 -8.02 48.16
N ALA A 537 -15.96 -7.16 49.17
CA ALA A 537 -15.14 -7.20 50.38
C ALA A 537 -15.24 -8.55 51.10
N ALA A 538 -16.43 -9.18 51.10
CA ALA A 538 -16.66 -10.51 51.66
C ALA A 538 -15.88 -11.63 50.94
N ASP A 539 -15.50 -11.41 49.67
CA ASP A 539 -14.74 -12.34 48.84
C ASP A 539 -13.23 -12.05 48.87
N GLY A 540 -12.78 -11.16 49.76
CA GLY A 540 -11.38 -10.74 49.85
C GLY A 540 -10.93 -9.89 48.66
N ILE A 541 -11.85 -9.16 48.00
CA ILE A 541 -11.56 -8.24 46.89
C ILE A 541 -11.89 -6.82 47.34
N ALA A 542 -10.85 -6.00 47.52
CA ALA A 542 -10.99 -4.58 47.82
C ALA A 542 -11.11 -3.79 46.50
N LEU A 543 -12.34 -3.46 46.10
CA LEU A 543 -12.62 -2.67 44.89
C LEU A 543 -12.48 -1.16 45.17
N ARG A 544 -11.82 -0.45 44.26
CA ARG A 544 -11.90 1.01 44.15
C ARG A 544 -12.29 1.41 42.73
N VAL A 545 -13.11 2.46 42.59
CA VAL A 545 -13.48 3.04 41.30
C VAL A 545 -12.92 4.46 41.24
N ASP A 546 -12.01 4.72 40.31
CA ASP A 546 -11.35 6.01 40.16
C ASP A 546 -10.78 6.14 38.73
N ALA A 547 -10.84 7.34 38.15
CA ALA A 547 -10.37 7.61 36.80
C ALA A 547 -8.91 8.10 36.74
N GLU A 548 -8.31 8.52 37.87
CA GLU A 548 -6.96 9.07 37.91
C GLU A 548 -5.88 7.98 37.84
N ALA A 549 -4.85 8.18 37.01
CA ALA A 549 -3.75 7.22 36.88
C ALA A 549 -2.94 7.06 38.18
N GLN A 550 -2.83 8.12 38.98
CA GLN A 550 -2.14 8.14 40.28
C GLN A 550 -2.75 7.13 41.26
N SER A 551 -4.04 6.84 41.11
CA SER A 551 -4.74 5.85 41.92
C SER A 551 -4.25 4.42 41.66
N ALA A 552 -3.53 4.15 40.57
CA ALA A 552 -2.97 2.81 40.35
C ALA A 552 -1.90 2.41 41.38
N ARG A 553 -1.22 3.38 42.04
CA ARG A 553 -0.10 3.12 42.98
C ARG A 553 -0.44 2.14 44.11
N ASP A 554 -1.67 2.21 44.60
CA ASP A 554 -2.13 1.42 45.75
C ASP A 554 -2.95 0.19 45.34
N ALA A 555 -2.99 -0.15 44.06
CA ALA A 555 -3.68 -1.33 43.55
C ALA A 555 -2.73 -2.53 43.41
N ASP A 556 -3.29 -3.74 43.40
CA ASP A 556 -2.60 -4.96 42.96
C ASP A 556 -2.92 -5.26 41.49
N LEU A 557 -4.10 -4.85 41.03
CA LEU A 557 -4.62 -5.09 39.68
C LEU A 557 -5.39 -3.85 39.19
N VAL A 558 -5.12 -3.41 37.96
CA VAL A 558 -5.87 -2.32 37.32
C VAL A 558 -6.72 -2.89 36.18
N LEU A 559 -7.99 -2.50 36.14
CA LEU A 559 -8.93 -2.81 35.09
C LEU A 559 -9.50 -1.51 34.55
N ARG A 560 -9.26 -1.17 33.29
CA ARG A 560 -9.80 0.06 32.68
C ARG A 560 -10.79 -0.25 31.58
N MET A 561 -11.96 0.39 31.65
CA MET A 561 -12.91 0.45 30.55
C MET A 561 -12.39 1.39 29.47
N THR A 562 -12.23 0.89 28.25
CA THR A 562 -11.62 1.64 27.15
C THR A 562 -12.31 1.31 25.83
N ARG A 563 -12.34 2.27 24.91
CA ARG A 563 -12.66 2.03 23.51
C ARG A 563 -11.38 1.74 22.74
N ALA A 564 -11.50 1.01 21.64
CA ALA A 564 -10.35 0.67 20.80
C ALA A 564 -9.54 1.90 20.37
N HIS A 565 -10.24 2.96 19.98
CA HIS A 565 -9.67 4.20 19.48
C HIS A 565 -9.13 5.15 20.57
N ASP A 566 -9.22 4.78 21.86
CA ASP A 566 -8.58 5.57 22.93
C ASP A 566 -7.04 5.52 22.84
N GLY A 567 -6.50 4.55 22.10
CA GLY A 567 -5.09 4.29 22.00
C GLY A 567 -4.47 3.81 23.33
N PRO A 568 -3.15 3.57 23.35
CA PRO A 568 -2.48 2.97 24.51
C PRO A 568 -1.92 3.99 25.51
N ALA A 569 -2.01 5.29 25.25
CA ALA A 569 -1.36 6.34 26.04
C ALA A 569 -1.74 6.30 27.53
N TRP A 570 -2.95 5.84 27.83
CA TRP A 570 -3.40 5.69 29.21
C TRP A 570 -2.67 4.58 29.98
N VAL A 571 -2.22 3.53 29.30
CA VAL A 571 -1.42 2.47 29.91
C VAL A 571 -0.09 3.08 30.35
N GLN A 572 0.53 3.88 29.47
CA GLN A 572 1.77 4.58 29.80
C GLN A 572 1.58 5.53 30.98
N ALA A 573 0.47 6.27 31.05
CA ALA A 573 0.19 7.16 32.18
C ALA A 573 0.10 6.39 33.53
N ILE A 574 -0.46 5.18 33.53
CA ILE A 574 -0.49 4.30 34.71
C ILE A 574 0.94 3.86 35.09
N ARG A 575 1.76 3.49 34.10
CA ARG A 575 3.16 3.11 34.32
C ARG A 575 3.99 4.27 34.86
N ASP A 576 3.84 5.47 34.29
CA ASP A 576 4.53 6.70 34.72
C ASP A 576 4.11 7.13 36.13
N ALA A 577 2.87 6.79 36.54
CA ALA A 577 2.43 6.94 37.91
C ALA A 577 3.14 5.97 38.87
N GLY A 578 3.95 5.02 38.40
CA GLY A 578 4.74 4.09 39.20
C GLY A 578 4.07 2.74 39.45
N PHE A 579 2.97 2.42 38.75
CA PHE A 579 2.32 1.12 38.88
C PHE A 579 3.03 0.03 38.06
N ILE A 580 3.46 -1.01 38.76
CA ILE A 580 4.21 -2.15 38.18
C ILE A 580 3.38 -3.45 38.10
N GLY A 581 2.13 -3.44 38.58
CA GLY A 581 1.23 -4.61 38.54
C GLY A 581 0.53 -4.79 37.19
N PRO A 582 -0.40 -5.75 37.07
CA PRO A 582 -1.07 -6.02 35.80
C PRO A 582 -2.13 -4.96 35.45
N VAL A 583 -2.20 -4.61 34.17
CA VAL A 583 -3.12 -3.65 33.56
C VAL A 583 -4.01 -4.39 32.56
N ILE A 584 -5.31 -4.42 32.84
CA ILE A 584 -6.32 -5.08 32.02
C ILE A 584 -7.13 -4.03 31.25
N ALA A 585 -7.20 -4.17 29.92
CA ALA A 585 -8.05 -3.37 29.05
C ALA A 585 -9.41 -4.05 28.84
N TRP A 586 -10.50 -3.42 29.28
CA TRP A 586 -11.87 -3.87 29.04
C TRP A 586 -12.49 -3.08 27.87
N LEU A 587 -12.61 -3.71 26.71
CA LEU A 587 -13.15 -3.08 25.50
C LEU A 587 -14.66 -2.95 25.57
N VAL A 588 -15.17 -1.72 25.62
CA VAL A 588 -16.61 -1.46 25.84
C VAL A 588 -17.46 -1.30 24.58
N GLU A 589 -16.98 -0.66 23.50
CA GLU A 589 -17.90 -0.25 22.43
C GLU A 589 -17.39 -0.25 20.99
N ASP A 590 -16.15 -0.67 20.71
CA ASP A 590 -15.66 -0.60 19.34
C ASP A 590 -14.77 -1.79 19.00
N TRP A 591 -15.28 -2.70 18.18
CA TRP A 591 -14.55 -3.84 17.63
C TRP A 591 -14.23 -3.66 16.13
N ARG A 592 -14.51 -2.50 15.55
CA ARG A 592 -14.45 -2.30 14.09
C ARG A 592 -13.09 -1.85 13.58
N ASP A 593 -12.18 -1.45 14.47
CA ASP A 593 -10.80 -1.07 14.15
C ASP A 593 -9.77 -2.03 14.78
N PRO A 594 -9.34 -3.07 14.03
CA PRO A 594 -8.34 -4.04 14.49
C PRO A 594 -6.95 -3.45 14.77
N ILE A 595 -6.60 -2.29 14.17
CA ILE A 595 -5.32 -1.62 14.41
C ILE A 595 -5.36 -0.95 15.77
N ALA A 596 -6.44 -0.24 16.07
CA ALA A 596 -6.61 0.40 17.36
C ALA A 596 -6.64 -0.64 18.51
N HIS A 597 -7.23 -1.83 18.30
CA HIS A 597 -7.10 -2.94 19.26
C HIS A 597 -5.69 -3.43 19.43
N ALA A 598 -4.94 -3.56 18.34
CA ALA A 598 -3.54 -4.01 18.37
C ALA A 598 -2.70 -3.14 19.31
N GLU A 599 -2.88 -1.83 19.23
CA GLU A 599 -2.12 -0.87 20.03
C GLU A 599 -2.40 -1.00 21.51
N ILE A 600 -3.68 -1.11 21.88
CA ILE A 600 -4.07 -1.33 23.27
C ILE A 600 -3.57 -2.69 23.77
N ALA A 601 -3.73 -3.73 22.96
CA ALA A 601 -3.30 -5.09 23.27
C ALA A 601 -1.78 -5.23 23.43
N ALA A 602 -0.99 -4.45 22.68
CA ALA A 602 0.47 -4.43 22.82
C ALA A 602 0.94 -3.70 24.09
N ALA A 603 0.11 -2.81 24.64
CA ALA A 603 0.45 -2.04 25.84
C ALA A 603 -0.09 -2.68 27.13
N ALA A 604 -1.31 -3.22 27.11
CA ALA A 604 -1.96 -3.84 28.25
C ALA A 604 -1.53 -5.30 28.45
N ASP A 605 -1.56 -5.80 29.69
CA ASP A 605 -1.16 -7.18 30.03
C ASP A 605 -2.25 -8.20 29.67
N LEU A 606 -3.52 -7.78 29.64
CA LEU A 606 -4.66 -8.62 29.31
C LEU A 606 -5.76 -7.80 28.64
N LEU A 607 -6.46 -8.42 27.69
CA LEU A 607 -7.58 -7.78 27.00
C LEU A 607 -8.89 -8.55 27.19
N LEU A 608 -9.93 -7.82 27.60
CA LEU A 608 -11.28 -8.34 27.88
C LEU A 608 -12.28 -7.76 26.86
N PRO A 609 -12.65 -8.49 25.79
CA PRO A 609 -13.74 -8.10 24.92
C PRO A 609 -15.10 -8.13 25.62
N SER A 610 -15.89 -7.06 25.49
CA SER A 610 -17.30 -7.04 25.92
C SER A 610 -18.21 -8.07 25.23
N THR A 611 -17.78 -8.69 24.12
CA THR A 611 -18.54 -9.72 23.41
C THR A 611 -17.66 -10.92 23.04
N ALA A 612 -18.16 -12.14 23.27
CA ALA A 612 -17.42 -13.36 22.94
C ALA A 612 -17.10 -13.49 21.43
N ALA A 613 -18.00 -12.97 20.57
CA ALA A 613 -17.78 -12.94 19.12
C ALA A 613 -16.58 -12.06 18.72
N ALA A 614 -16.10 -11.16 19.59
CA ALA A 614 -14.96 -10.32 19.31
C ALA A 614 -13.60 -11.02 19.56
N ALA A 615 -13.58 -12.11 20.34
CA ALA A 615 -12.33 -12.73 20.80
C ALA A 615 -11.36 -13.16 19.67
N PRO A 616 -11.83 -13.77 18.57
CA PRO A 616 -10.93 -14.14 17.46
C PRO A 616 -10.21 -12.93 16.84
N PHE A 617 -10.88 -11.77 16.76
CA PHE A 617 -10.33 -10.55 16.15
C PHE A 617 -9.29 -9.82 16.99
N LEU A 618 -9.19 -10.17 18.26
CA LEU A 618 -8.35 -9.49 19.25
C LEU A 618 -7.11 -10.32 19.59
N THR A 619 -7.04 -11.55 19.07
CA THR A 619 -5.96 -12.47 19.38
C THR A 619 -4.72 -12.02 18.61
N ASN A 620 -3.68 -11.63 19.32
CA ASN A 620 -2.37 -11.27 18.76
C ASN A 620 -1.24 -11.80 19.67
N PRO A 621 0.04 -11.73 19.27
CA PRO A 621 1.14 -12.34 20.02
C PRO A 621 1.36 -11.78 21.43
N HIS A 622 0.79 -10.62 21.73
CA HIS A 622 1.07 -9.84 22.92
C HIS A 622 -0.07 -9.84 23.94
N ALA A 623 -1.28 -10.27 23.55
CA ALA A 623 -2.44 -10.23 24.43
C ALA A 623 -3.07 -11.60 24.65
N ALA A 624 -3.27 -11.94 25.92
CA ALA A 624 -4.24 -12.95 26.31
C ALA A 624 -5.65 -12.34 26.27
N VAL A 625 -6.53 -12.97 25.48
CA VAL A 625 -7.91 -12.53 25.27
C VAL A 625 -8.85 -13.42 26.09
N LEU A 626 -9.58 -12.83 27.02
CA LEU A 626 -10.62 -13.57 27.75
C LEU A 626 -12.01 -13.16 27.30
N PRO A 627 -12.83 -14.10 26.81
CA PRO A 627 -14.23 -13.81 26.52
C PRO A 627 -14.89 -13.24 27.78
N ALA A 628 -15.29 -11.96 27.76
CA ALA A 628 -16.00 -11.40 28.90
C ALA A 628 -17.44 -11.92 28.92
N LEU A 629 -18.01 -11.88 30.12
CA LEU A 629 -19.44 -12.11 30.33
C LEU A 629 -20.19 -10.97 29.64
N ALA A 630 -20.79 -11.27 28.49
CA ALA A 630 -21.49 -10.31 27.67
C ALA A 630 -22.58 -9.58 28.48
N LEU A 631 -22.45 -8.26 28.62
CA LEU A 631 -23.48 -7.22 28.71
C LEU A 631 -22.80 -5.88 29.10
N PRO A 632 -23.20 -4.73 28.53
CA PRO A 632 -22.60 -3.43 28.88
C PRO A 632 -22.75 -3.12 30.38
N ILE A 633 -21.77 -2.45 30.97
CA ILE A 633 -21.93 -1.72 32.24
C ILE A 633 -22.65 -0.38 32.01
N MET A 634 -22.81 0.02 30.74
CA MET A 634 -23.39 1.29 30.31
C MET A 634 -24.74 1.54 30.98
N GLY A 635 -24.70 2.39 32.01
CA GLY A 635 -25.87 2.92 32.70
C GLY A 635 -26.69 3.81 31.79
N VAL A 636 -27.45 3.23 30.87
CA VAL A 636 -28.60 3.91 30.31
C VAL A 636 -29.76 3.60 31.24
N GLY A 637 -29.91 4.41 32.28
CA GLY A 637 -31.12 4.36 33.09
C GLY A 637 -32.36 4.42 32.17
N PRO A 638 -33.46 3.70 32.44
CA PRO A 638 -34.62 3.60 31.54
C PRO A 638 -35.13 4.96 31.02
N ARG A 639 -34.96 6.03 31.83
CA ARG A 639 -35.29 7.41 31.49
C ARG A 639 -34.40 8.02 30.41
N GLU A 640 -33.12 7.70 30.35
CA GLU A 640 -32.19 8.19 29.34
C GLU A 640 -32.32 7.38 28.03
N ALA A 641 -32.61 6.08 28.13
CA ALA A 641 -32.93 5.23 26.97
C ALA A 641 -34.21 5.73 26.30
N ALA A 642 -35.24 6.04 27.10
CA ALA A 642 -36.48 6.64 26.63
C ALA A 642 -36.27 8.04 26.05
N ARG A 643 -35.38 8.88 26.61
CA ARG A 643 -35.04 10.19 26.04
C ARG A 643 -34.31 10.07 24.71
N ARG A 644 -33.35 9.16 24.59
CA ARG A 644 -32.60 8.92 23.35
C ARG A 644 -33.50 8.34 22.26
N LEU A 645 -34.39 7.40 22.60
CA LEU A 645 -35.44 6.90 21.72
C LEU A 645 -36.47 7.98 21.35
N ALA A 646 -36.88 8.84 22.30
CA ALA A 646 -37.79 9.95 22.03
C ALA A 646 -37.13 11.09 21.22
N THR A 647 -35.81 11.21 21.26
CA THR A 647 -35.05 12.18 20.46
C THR A 647 -34.78 11.64 19.06
N ALA A 648 -34.54 10.34 18.92
CA ALA A 648 -34.55 9.63 17.63
C ALA A 648 -35.94 9.64 16.98
N GLY A 649 -37.00 9.37 17.74
CA GLY A 649 -38.38 9.42 17.26
C GLY A 649 -38.87 10.82 16.89
N ARG A 650 -38.34 11.88 17.53
CA ARG A 650 -38.61 13.27 17.12
C ARG A 650 -37.92 13.69 15.84
N ARG A 651 -36.81 13.02 15.45
CA ARG A 651 -36.15 13.23 14.15
C ARG A 651 -36.83 12.47 13.00
N MET A 652 -37.56 11.40 13.30
CA MET A 652 -38.28 10.58 12.33
C MET A 652 -39.78 10.90 12.30
N GLY A 653 -40.13 12.19 12.21
CA GLY A 653 -41.50 12.69 12.33
C GLY A 653 -42.55 11.76 11.70
N HIS A 654 -43.58 11.46 12.51
CA HIS A 654 -44.75 10.60 12.25
C HIS A 654 -44.63 9.15 12.77
N ILE A 655 -45.23 8.89 13.95
CA ILE A 655 -46.24 7.85 14.25
C ILE A 655 -46.52 7.87 15.76
N ALA A 656 -47.79 7.74 16.17
CA ALA A 656 -48.22 7.72 17.56
C ALA A 656 -47.95 6.36 18.25
N PRO A 657 -47.71 6.32 19.58
CA PRO A 657 -47.15 5.16 20.28
C PRO A 657 -48.03 3.89 20.31
N ASP A 658 -49.33 4.01 20.06
CA ASP A 658 -50.29 2.95 20.39
C ASP A 658 -50.57 1.96 19.24
N ALA A 659 -50.03 2.21 18.03
CA ALA A 659 -50.30 1.38 16.85
C ALA A 659 -49.36 0.17 16.67
N TRP A 660 -48.31 0.02 17.50
CA TRP A 660 -47.30 -1.02 17.31
C TRP A 660 -47.71 -2.39 17.90
N LEU A 661 -48.62 -2.42 18.86
CA LEU A 661 -49.03 -3.64 19.58
C LEU A 661 -50.13 -4.44 18.87
N ASP A 662 -50.91 -3.80 17.99
CA ASP A 662 -52.11 -4.40 17.40
C ASP A 662 -51.84 -5.19 16.11
N ASP A 663 -50.75 -4.90 15.38
CA ASP A 663 -50.44 -5.52 14.08
C ASP A 663 -49.61 -6.82 14.21
N ALA A 664 -48.69 -6.89 15.19
CA ALA A 664 -47.92 -8.11 15.46
C ALA A 664 -48.81 -9.28 15.92
N SER A 665 -49.89 -8.96 16.64
CA SER A 665 -50.86 -9.95 17.14
C SER A 665 -51.75 -10.52 16.03
N ARG A 666 -52.06 -9.73 14.99
CA ARG A 666 -52.89 -10.18 13.84
C ARG A 666 -52.11 -11.00 12.82
N PHE A 667 -50.80 -10.80 12.71
CA PHE A 667 -49.92 -11.58 11.83
C PHE A 667 -49.69 -13.00 12.37
N GLY A 668 -49.44 -13.14 13.68
CA GLY A 668 -49.27 -14.45 14.32
C GLY A 668 -50.54 -15.33 14.31
N ALA A 669 -51.71 -14.72 14.50
CA ALA A 669 -52.98 -15.45 14.52
C ALA A 669 -53.42 -16.00 13.14
N ARG A 670 -53.06 -15.31 12.04
CA ARG A 670 -53.38 -15.77 10.67
C ARG A 670 -52.47 -16.90 10.18
N LEU A 671 -51.25 -17.00 10.72
CA LEU A 671 -50.32 -18.09 10.42
C LEU A 671 -50.72 -19.38 11.16
N ALA A 672 -51.13 -19.26 12.43
CA ALA A 672 -51.56 -20.39 13.25
C ALA A 672 -52.92 -20.98 12.80
N ALA A 673 -53.88 -20.14 12.38
CA ALA A 673 -55.19 -20.59 11.92
C ALA A 673 -55.16 -21.31 10.55
N ARG A 674 -54.15 -21.07 9.72
CA ARG A 674 -54.03 -21.70 8.39
C ARG A 674 -53.26 -23.02 8.41
N ALA A 675 -52.48 -23.28 9.47
CA ALA A 675 -51.84 -24.56 9.73
C ALA A 675 -52.80 -25.60 10.34
N ALA A 676 -53.83 -25.16 11.08
CA ALA A 676 -54.84 -26.05 11.67
C ALA A 676 -55.95 -26.48 10.69
N LEU A 677 -56.00 -25.91 9.48
CA LEU A 677 -57.06 -26.16 8.49
C LEU A 677 -56.69 -27.19 7.41
N ILE A 678 -55.48 -27.77 7.47
CA ILE A 678 -55.00 -28.73 6.46
C ILE A 678 -54.37 -29.93 7.18
N GLY A 679 -55.20 -30.75 7.82
CA GLY A 679 -54.75 -32.01 8.41
C GLY A 679 -54.25 -32.97 7.33
N ALA A 680 -52.96 -33.30 7.33
CA ALA A 680 -52.39 -34.42 6.57
C ALA A 680 -51.05 -34.86 7.18
N GLU A 681 -50.89 -36.18 7.32
CA GLU A 681 -49.72 -36.89 7.85
C GLU A 681 -48.68 -37.15 6.72
N ASP A 682 -47.56 -36.38 6.73
CA ASP A 682 -46.21 -36.61 6.14
C ASP A 682 -45.95 -36.68 4.58
N PRO A 683 -44.68 -36.52 4.05
CA PRO A 683 -44.13 -35.44 3.17
C PRO A 683 -43.94 -35.85 1.66
N PRO A 684 -43.34 -35.10 0.65
CA PRO A 684 -42.36 -33.97 0.67
C PRO A 684 -42.50 -32.84 -0.42
N GLY A 685 -41.65 -31.79 -0.31
CA GLY A 685 -41.32 -30.79 -1.38
C GLY A 685 -42.40 -29.75 -1.69
N SER A 686 -42.19 -28.50 -2.13
CA SER A 686 -41.02 -27.76 -2.60
C SER A 686 -41.42 -26.27 -2.72
N VAL A 687 -41.34 -25.48 -1.65
CA VAL A 687 -41.25 -23.99 -1.78
C VAL A 687 -39.81 -23.58 -2.09
N TYR A 688 -38.86 -24.43 -1.68
CA TYR A 688 -37.43 -24.24 -1.86
C TYR A 688 -36.97 -24.37 -3.33
N GLU A 689 -37.65 -25.15 -4.16
CA GLU A 689 -37.27 -25.32 -5.58
C GLU A 689 -37.69 -24.15 -6.48
N ALA A 690 -38.73 -23.39 -6.10
CA ALA A 690 -39.14 -22.20 -6.85
C ALA A 690 -38.17 -21.02 -6.65
N LEU A 691 -37.52 -20.94 -5.48
CA LEU A 691 -36.51 -19.92 -5.15
C LEU A 691 -35.16 -20.19 -5.82
N LEU A 692 -34.78 -21.46 -6.01
CA LEU A 692 -33.54 -21.84 -6.68
C LEU A 692 -33.57 -21.67 -8.21
N ALA A 693 -34.74 -21.42 -8.81
CA ALA A 693 -34.90 -21.25 -10.27
C ALA A 693 -34.71 -19.81 -10.78
N GLY A 694 -34.37 -18.84 -9.93
CA GLY A 694 -33.88 -17.51 -10.36
C GLY A 694 -34.87 -16.62 -11.11
N GLN A 695 -36.19 -16.75 -10.91
CA GLN A 695 -37.20 -16.06 -11.72
C GLN A 695 -37.74 -14.72 -11.15
N VAL A 696 -37.05 -14.02 -10.24
CA VAL A 696 -37.50 -12.68 -9.79
C VAL A 696 -36.32 -11.68 -9.74
N PRO A 697 -36.39 -10.54 -10.46
CA PRO A 697 -35.31 -9.56 -10.51
C PRO A 697 -35.36 -8.59 -9.31
N VAL A 698 -34.21 -8.31 -8.69
CA VAL A 698 -34.07 -7.28 -7.64
C VAL A 698 -33.44 -6.02 -8.24
N VAL A 699 -34.19 -4.92 -8.20
CA VAL A 699 -33.71 -3.57 -8.44
C VAL A 699 -33.18 -3.01 -7.12
N ALA A 700 -31.96 -2.47 -7.17
CA ALA A 700 -31.28 -1.82 -6.06
C ALA A 700 -31.77 -0.37 -5.87
N GLU A 701 -31.98 0.05 -4.62
CA GLU A 701 -31.84 1.45 -4.23
C GLU A 701 -31.43 1.58 -2.75
N SER A 702 -30.46 2.46 -2.51
CA SER A 702 -29.75 2.76 -1.26
C SER A 702 -30.64 3.02 -0.04
N LEU A 703 -30.10 2.75 1.16
CA LEU A 703 -30.18 3.63 2.35
C LEU A 703 -29.37 3.07 3.55
N GLU A 704 -28.24 3.72 3.86
CA GLU A 704 -27.67 4.13 5.17
C GLU A 704 -28.04 3.49 6.54
N THR A 705 -28.66 2.32 6.63
CA THR A 705 -29.02 1.73 7.92
C THR A 705 -28.42 0.34 8.10
N GLY A 706 -27.50 0.24 9.06
CA GLY A 706 -26.84 -1.00 9.43
C GLY A 706 -27.82 -2.03 9.97
N LEU A 707 -27.95 -3.13 9.24
CA LEU A 707 -28.23 -4.49 9.70
C LEU A 707 -27.53 -5.47 8.72
N PRO A 708 -27.06 -6.64 9.17
CA PRO A 708 -25.97 -7.37 8.53
C PRO A 708 -26.43 -8.27 7.37
N ALA A 709 -25.74 -8.15 6.24
CA ALA A 709 -25.79 -9.10 5.13
C ALA A 709 -24.99 -10.40 5.37
N THR A 710 -24.94 -10.93 6.61
CA THR A 710 -24.15 -12.14 6.94
C THR A 710 -24.92 -13.24 7.65
N VAL A 711 -26.17 -13.46 7.28
CA VAL A 711 -26.87 -14.73 7.61
C VAL A 711 -26.97 -15.65 6.39
N GLU A 712 -26.82 -15.15 5.15
CA GLU A 712 -26.96 -15.98 3.94
C GLU A 712 -25.65 -16.39 3.23
N ALA A 713 -24.48 -15.88 3.64
CA ALA A 713 -23.23 -16.13 2.92
C ALA A 713 -22.29 -17.18 3.56
N SER A 714 -22.74 -17.99 4.52
CA SER A 714 -21.85 -18.92 5.25
C SER A 714 -22.37 -20.36 5.40
N LEU A 715 -23.25 -20.81 4.52
CA LEU A 715 -23.68 -22.22 4.45
C LEU A 715 -23.36 -22.79 3.07
N PRO A 716 -22.08 -23.11 2.76
CA PRO A 716 -21.81 -24.51 2.43
C PRO A 716 -20.33 -24.95 2.57
N VAL A 717 -19.81 -25.25 3.78
CA VAL A 717 -18.75 -26.28 3.97
C VAL A 717 -18.83 -26.85 5.39
N VAL A 718 -19.77 -27.77 5.63
CA VAL A 718 -19.63 -28.76 6.72
C VAL A 718 -20.02 -30.11 6.15
N ARG A 719 -19.04 -30.83 5.59
CA ARG A 719 -19.12 -32.28 5.47
C ARG A 719 -18.02 -32.86 6.34
N HIS A 720 -18.47 -33.59 7.37
CA HIS A 720 -17.73 -34.36 8.38
C HIS A 720 -17.30 -33.61 9.64
N ALA A 721 -18.25 -33.39 10.55
CA ALA A 721 -18.15 -33.79 11.96
C ALA A 721 -19.51 -33.56 12.64
N GLY A 722 -20.22 -34.63 12.96
CA GLY A 722 -21.48 -34.56 13.69
C GLY A 722 -21.23 -34.30 15.17
N ASP A 723 -21.39 -33.04 15.61
CA ASP A 723 -21.99 -32.68 16.93
C ASP A 723 -22.23 -31.16 17.11
N ALA A 724 -22.25 -30.35 16.04
CA ALA A 724 -22.45 -28.90 16.15
C ALA A 724 -23.93 -28.46 16.11
N THR A 725 -24.83 -29.26 15.52
CA THR A 725 -26.25 -28.90 15.34
C THR A 725 -27.08 -29.07 16.63
N ARG A 726 -26.67 -29.95 17.55
CA ARG A 726 -27.30 -30.07 18.87
C ARG A 726 -26.91 -28.94 19.82
N ALA A 727 -25.70 -28.41 19.71
CA ALA A 727 -25.23 -27.28 20.51
C ALA A 727 -25.92 -25.95 20.12
N LEU A 728 -26.21 -25.75 18.83
CA LEU A 728 -26.90 -24.54 18.37
C LEU A 728 -28.41 -24.54 18.70
N ALA A 729 -29.08 -25.71 18.61
CA ALA A 729 -30.49 -25.85 19.00
C ALA A 729 -30.73 -25.67 20.51
N LEU A 730 -29.76 -26.03 21.36
CA LEU A 730 -29.78 -25.74 22.80
C LEU A 730 -29.51 -24.26 23.12
N ALA A 731 -28.70 -23.58 22.30
CA ALA A 731 -28.40 -22.16 22.46
C ALA A 731 -29.59 -21.26 22.05
N GLU A 732 -30.34 -21.63 21.01
CA GLU A 732 -31.53 -20.89 20.58
C GLU A 732 -32.74 -21.13 21.50
N ALA A 733 -32.92 -22.36 22.01
CA ALA A 733 -33.95 -22.65 23.03
C ALA A 733 -33.69 -21.92 24.37
N GLY A 734 -32.42 -21.67 24.71
CA GLY A 734 -32.04 -20.84 25.86
C GLY A 734 -32.40 -19.35 25.71
N PHE A 735 -32.46 -18.85 24.47
CA PHE A 735 -32.83 -17.46 24.18
C PHE A 735 -34.36 -17.24 24.27
N GLU A 736 -35.18 -18.24 23.94
CA GLU A 736 -36.63 -18.20 24.20
C GLU A 736 -36.98 -18.38 25.69
N ALA A 737 -36.19 -19.16 26.45
CA ALA A 737 -36.35 -19.25 27.91
C ALA A 737 -36.10 -17.89 28.60
N ALA A 738 -35.23 -17.05 28.05
CA ALA A 738 -35.01 -15.68 28.52
C ALA A 738 -36.18 -14.74 28.18
N GLY A 739 -36.96 -15.03 27.14
CA GLY A 739 -38.21 -14.34 26.81
C GLY A 739 -39.38 -14.70 27.74
N ALA A 740 -39.44 -15.94 28.24
CA ALA A 740 -40.47 -16.41 29.17
C ALA A 740 -40.34 -15.79 30.58
N ALA A 741 -39.13 -15.36 30.98
CA ALA A 741 -38.90 -14.64 32.24
C ALA A 741 -39.58 -13.26 32.31
N ARG A 742 -40.11 -12.73 31.19
CA ARG A 742 -40.81 -11.43 31.15
C ARG A 742 -42.19 -11.41 31.81
N ARG A 743 -42.76 -12.55 32.22
CA ARG A 743 -44.10 -12.59 32.85
C ARG A 743 -44.09 -12.74 34.37
N HIS A 744 -42.94 -12.91 35.01
CA HIS A 744 -42.84 -12.95 36.47
C HIS A 744 -41.87 -11.87 36.94
N GLY A 745 -42.40 -10.93 37.73
CA GLY A 745 -41.76 -9.67 38.09
C GLY A 745 -40.31 -9.81 38.56
N TYR A 746 -39.38 -9.30 37.76
CA TYR A 746 -38.00 -9.05 38.17
C TYR A 746 -37.83 -7.55 38.44
N ALA A 747 -38.17 -7.15 39.65
CA ALA A 747 -37.78 -5.86 40.23
C ALA A 747 -36.34 -5.89 40.81
N ALA A 748 -35.45 -6.77 40.33
CA ALA A 748 -34.18 -7.09 41.00
C ALA A 748 -32.99 -7.28 40.05
N GLN A 749 -32.70 -6.32 39.15
CA GLN A 749 -31.44 -6.31 38.40
C GLN A 749 -30.81 -4.92 38.27
N HIS A 750 -30.80 -4.17 39.38
CA HIS A 750 -29.81 -3.11 39.58
C HIS A 750 -28.42 -3.67 39.99
N HIS A 751 -28.21 -4.99 39.90
CA HIS A 751 -27.08 -5.74 40.49
C HIS A 751 -26.19 -6.45 39.44
N THR A 752 -25.32 -5.75 38.72
CA THR A 752 -24.48 -6.42 37.70
C THR A 752 -22.98 -6.24 37.83
N LEU A 753 -22.46 -5.31 38.64
CA LEU A 753 -21.00 -5.07 38.69
C LEU A 753 -20.27 -6.10 39.56
N ALA A 754 -20.70 -6.29 40.82
CA ALA A 754 -20.04 -7.20 41.76
C ALA A 754 -19.97 -8.66 41.27
N PRO A 755 -21.08 -9.27 40.80
CA PRO A 755 -21.04 -10.66 40.30
C PRO A 755 -20.12 -10.84 39.08
N ARG A 756 -20.03 -9.82 38.21
CA ARG A 756 -19.15 -9.85 37.02
C ARG A 756 -17.68 -9.80 37.40
N LEU A 757 -17.29 -8.88 38.28
CA LEU A 757 -15.91 -8.76 38.77
C LEU A 757 -15.49 -10.00 39.55
N ARG A 758 -16.39 -10.58 40.36
CA ARG A 758 -16.15 -11.85 41.06
C ARG A 758 -15.85 -12.99 40.09
N ASN A 759 -16.67 -13.13 39.05
CA ASN A 759 -16.47 -14.18 38.04
C ASN A 759 -15.17 -13.96 37.24
N LEU A 760 -14.87 -12.71 36.88
CA LEU A 760 -13.61 -12.36 36.24
C LEU A 760 -12.41 -12.76 37.09
N VAL A 761 -12.35 -12.35 38.36
CA VAL A 761 -11.26 -12.71 39.27
C VAL A 761 -11.16 -14.22 39.45
N ALA A 762 -12.28 -14.93 39.56
CA ALA A 762 -12.29 -16.39 39.64
C ALA A 762 -11.69 -17.05 38.40
N ARG A 763 -12.02 -16.57 37.19
CA ARG A 763 -11.44 -17.06 35.93
C ARG A 763 -9.94 -16.77 35.84
N LEU A 764 -9.53 -15.57 36.22
CA LEU A 764 -8.11 -15.20 36.26
C LEU A 764 -7.32 -16.11 37.20
N ARG A 765 -7.85 -16.38 38.40
CA ARG A 765 -7.26 -17.33 39.35
C ARG A 765 -7.20 -18.76 38.81
N ALA A 766 -8.23 -19.20 38.09
CA ALA A 766 -8.26 -20.53 37.49
C ALA A 766 -7.21 -20.68 36.38
N MET A 767 -7.02 -19.65 35.55
CA MET A 767 -5.96 -19.64 34.54
C MET A 767 -4.56 -19.57 35.15
N ALA A 768 -4.42 -18.87 36.27
CA ALA A 768 -3.18 -18.73 37.01
C ALA A 768 -2.73 -20.03 37.71
N GLY A 769 -3.65 -20.96 37.98
CA GLY A 769 -3.39 -22.16 38.78
C GLY A 769 -3.27 -23.46 38.00
N GLY A 770 -3.42 -23.43 36.67
CA GLY A 770 -3.23 -24.57 35.77
C GLY A 770 -2.00 -24.37 34.92
#